data_AF-A0AAV6T2L4-F1
#
_entry.id   AF-A0AAV6T2L4-F1
#
_cell.length_a   1.000
_cell.length_b   1.000
_cell.length_c   1.000
_cell.angle_alpha   90.00
_cell.angle_beta   90.00
_cell.angle_gamma   90.00
#
_symmetry.space_group_name_H-M   'P 1'
#
loop_
_entity.id
_entity.type
_entity.pdbx_description
1 polymer ?
#
loop_
_entity_poly.entity_id
_entity_poly.type
_entity_poly.pdbx_seq_one_letter_code
_entity_poly.pdbx_strand_id
1 'polypeptide(L)'
;MAACFLRGVLLVTLTAWTLADDGQLTFMSELSSKPAQTLSKYSWYGNVRLQRFHIPEETAIARWLFSVTKVNNFHCGQKNVTIQIRWGAPPVVNPISSVFPNATMWSPCLSLTLPVASQSTTTTFNLSDPSPGDWYVTAHLPVDDGRIEQKGLPSCSYFFQPQLSIRRAVDTPILQQGTFLQQTATPDSPTRLKLYVPEFASSLSISVADCSSGEGTDGGNCSLVLRLGSSSLQQSPVTVNCSGTGCSAVLSNPPWDSWLRVVVESSQDNRTVTFSIFSNYTVGCKPKSVGLNADDDIRKLRGNDSYSNSTSPGNGSLSADMVSFINESTSLYALLLVPACVWNIPVLYEEVDVLSLRYTPVNGPNVSVTNTHPTMLAYPLHTQATGGTLNLQLTLNTTNVNLGNSSSVVACLSQGAPVLYLNHSQPCRTDFFGGYGFLLNASVPKAVVRLPFPQSATWYLTMQLMCNSSDCGNTSAVHVVPEFFVSACVEDCGTYGECRLLRSYSYLYSACVCKAGWNGWGCTDDSTAQSYLRQLTATLLLTLSNLFFLPVIVVAIKRSYFTEASIYIFTMFFSTFYHACDQPGVAVMCIMDYDALQYCDFLGSVCSIWVTILCMARIRDTFKYTLFMLGALLIAMSMQLDRKGLWNLLGPVLCALLIMVSAWVSRGVDRRHCYPPSWQRWVLYLIPGIACALIGICLYVFGGTEENYYYTHSLWHILMATCVVFLLPPKEKNRETLGWSRGWNWSWRWSWKPRVCGYTLCESGKDELYTVT
;
A
#
# COMPACT_ATOMS: atom_id res chain seq x y z
N MET A 1 24.12 -12.83 -34.33
CA MET A 1 23.22 -12.87 -35.50
C MET A 1 22.71 -14.30 -35.80
N ALA A 2 22.31 -15.07 -34.78
CA ALA A 2 21.73 -16.42 -34.95
C ALA A 2 20.68 -16.77 -33.86
N ALA A 3 20.12 -15.77 -33.17
CA ALA A 3 19.18 -15.98 -32.06
C ALA A 3 17.79 -15.34 -32.29
N CYS A 4 17.61 -14.57 -33.38
CA CYS A 4 16.34 -13.89 -33.67
C CYS A 4 15.36 -14.72 -34.51
N PHE A 5 15.82 -15.78 -35.19
CA PHE A 5 14.97 -16.56 -36.10
C PHE A 5 14.11 -17.62 -35.39
N LEU A 6 14.54 -18.14 -34.22
CA LEU A 6 13.78 -19.17 -33.49
C LEU A 6 12.61 -18.63 -32.64
N ARG A 7 12.57 -17.32 -32.34
CA ARG A 7 11.43 -16.72 -31.61
C ARG A 7 10.22 -16.44 -32.50
N GLY A 8 10.43 -16.26 -33.80
CA GLY A 8 9.33 -16.10 -34.76
C GLY A 8 8.61 -17.41 -35.07
N VAL A 9 9.35 -18.52 -35.17
CA VAL A 9 8.78 -19.83 -35.55
C VAL A 9 7.99 -20.46 -34.40
N LEU A 10 8.39 -20.25 -33.14
CA LEU A 10 7.64 -20.75 -31.97
C LEU A 10 6.38 -19.94 -31.66
N LEU A 11 6.27 -18.71 -32.17
CA LEU A 11 5.05 -17.90 -32.08
C LEU A 11 4.01 -18.25 -33.15
N VAL A 12 4.44 -18.80 -34.30
CA VAL A 12 3.54 -19.19 -35.40
C VAL A 12 3.04 -20.63 -35.27
N THR A 13 3.78 -21.53 -34.61
CA THR A 13 3.33 -22.92 -34.40
C THR A 13 2.37 -23.09 -33.22
N LEU A 14 2.34 -22.15 -32.27
CA LEU A 14 1.35 -22.11 -31.18
C LEU A 14 0.04 -21.39 -31.55
N THR A 15 -0.04 -20.77 -32.73
CA THR A 15 -1.27 -20.12 -33.24
C THR A 15 -2.09 -20.99 -34.19
N ALA A 16 -1.69 -22.24 -34.46
CA ALA A 16 -2.35 -23.09 -35.47
C ALA A 16 -3.18 -24.25 -34.89
N TRP A 17 -3.21 -24.46 -33.58
CA TRP A 17 -4.00 -25.53 -32.95
C TRP A 17 -4.92 -24.93 -31.91
N THR A 18 -6.13 -24.59 -32.37
CA THR A 18 -7.41 -24.28 -31.68
C THR A 18 -8.20 -23.16 -32.41
N LEU A 19 -8.20 -23.17 -33.74
CA LEU A 19 -9.37 -22.67 -34.48
C LEU A 19 -10.37 -23.84 -34.58
N ALA A 20 -11.02 -24.15 -33.46
CA ALA A 20 -12.36 -24.72 -33.54
C ALA A 20 -13.28 -23.52 -33.74
N ASP A 21 -13.69 -23.33 -34.99
CA ASP A 21 -14.72 -22.38 -35.38
C ASP A 21 -16.04 -22.90 -34.80
N ASP A 22 -16.34 -22.51 -33.56
CA ASP A 22 -17.68 -22.67 -32.98
C ASP A 22 -18.60 -21.76 -33.79
N GLY A 23 -19.32 -22.33 -34.76
CA GLY A 23 -20.10 -21.64 -35.79
C GLY A 23 -21.27 -20.75 -35.32
N GLN A 24 -21.23 -20.21 -34.10
CA GLN A 24 -22.23 -19.32 -33.52
C GLN A 24 -21.65 -18.05 -32.87
N LEU A 25 -20.35 -17.99 -32.51
CA LEU A 25 -19.74 -16.84 -31.81
C LEU A 25 -18.28 -16.61 -32.23
N THR A 26 -17.95 -15.37 -32.64
CA THR A 26 -16.57 -14.98 -32.96
C THR A 26 -15.75 -14.73 -31.69
N PHE A 27 -14.62 -15.43 -31.55
CA PHE A 27 -13.70 -15.23 -30.43
C PHE A 27 -12.48 -14.38 -30.81
N MET A 28 -12.15 -13.42 -29.96
CA MET A 28 -10.94 -12.60 -30.09
C MET A 28 -10.05 -12.80 -28.87
N SER A 29 -8.74 -12.95 -29.10
CA SER A 29 -7.76 -13.10 -28.01
C SER A 29 -7.02 -11.78 -27.78
N GLU A 30 -6.90 -11.39 -26.52
CA GLU A 30 -6.10 -10.24 -26.08
C GLU A 30 -5.02 -10.72 -25.10
N LEU A 31 -3.81 -10.16 -25.22
CA LEU A 31 -2.69 -10.50 -24.34
C LEU A 31 -2.16 -9.23 -23.68
N SER A 32 -2.03 -9.26 -22.36
CA SER A 32 -1.48 -8.18 -21.55
C SER A 32 -0.34 -8.71 -20.69
N SER A 33 0.76 -7.96 -20.62
CA SER A 33 1.94 -8.30 -19.82
C SER A 33 2.35 -7.08 -19.00
N LYS A 34 2.71 -7.30 -17.74
CA LYS A 34 3.31 -6.27 -16.89
C LYS A 34 4.81 -6.53 -16.76
N PRO A 35 5.64 -5.51 -16.56
CA PRO A 35 7.08 -5.72 -16.47
C PRO A 35 7.44 -6.41 -15.15
N ALA A 36 8.56 -7.13 -15.16
CA ALA A 36 9.05 -7.83 -13.99
C ALA A 36 9.44 -6.84 -12.88
N GLN A 37 8.95 -7.06 -11.66
CA GLN A 37 9.25 -6.23 -10.50
C GLN A 37 9.99 -7.03 -9.43
N THR A 38 10.98 -6.39 -8.78
CA THR A 38 11.70 -7.00 -7.67
C THR A 38 10.79 -7.15 -6.45
N LEU A 39 10.70 -8.38 -5.93
CA LEU A 39 9.98 -8.68 -4.71
C LEU A 39 10.82 -8.32 -3.47
N SER A 40 10.14 -7.85 -2.44
CA SER A 40 10.71 -7.61 -1.11
C SER A 40 10.04 -8.51 -0.07
N LYS A 41 10.77 -8.82 1.01
CA LYS A 41 10.20 -9.44 2.22
C LYS A 41 9.09 -8.55 2.77
N TYR A 42 8.06 -9.16 3.35
CA TYR A 42 6.90 -8.43 3.85
C TYR A 42 7.20 -7.84 5.23
N SER A 43 7.14 -6.52 5.37
CA SER A 43 7.07 -5.84 6.68
C SER A 43 5.87 -4.91 6.79
N TRP A 44 5.47 -4.28 5.68
CA TRP A 44 4.23 -3.51 5.57
C TRP A 44 3.68 -3.59 4.13
N TYR A 45 2.50 -3.02 3.89
CA TYR A 45 1.81 -3.15 2.60
C TYR A 45 2.61 -2.59 1.41
N GLY A 46 3.48 -1.60 1.61
CA GLY A 46 4.33 -1.04 0.54
C GLY A 46 5.41 -1.98 0.01
N ASN A 47 5.70 -3.09 0.71
CA ASN A 47 6.55 -4.16 0.18
C ASN A 47 5.84 -5.05 -0.84
N VAL A 48 4.51 -5.00 -0.88
CA VAL A 48 3.69 -5.78 -1.79
C VAL A 48 3.75 -5.17 -3.18
N ARG A 49 3.94 -6.00 -4.21
CA ARG A 49 3.90 -5.58 -5.61
C ARG A 49 2.49 -5.73 -6.15
N LEU A 50 1.75 -4.62 -6.16
CA LEU A 50 0.40 -4.51 -6.69
C LEU A 50 0.41 -4.27 -8.20
N GLN A 51 -0.40 -5.00 -8.96
CA GLN A 51 -0.55 -4.84 -10.40
C GLN A 51 -2.03 -4.90 -10.81
N ARG A 52 -2.45 -3.98 -11.68
CA ARG A 52 -3.83 -3.85 -12.16
C ARG A 52 -3.96 -4.35 -13.59
N PHE A 53 -4.95 -5.21 -13.81
CA PHE A 53 -5.38 -5.71 -15.11
C PHE A 53 -6.82 -5.31 -15.35
N HIS A 54 -7.16 -4.91 -16.57
CA HIS A 54 -8.54 -4.61 -16.95
C HIS A 54 -9.08 -5.81 -17.73
N ILE A 55 -10.25 -6.31 -17.34
CA ILE A 55 -10.98 -7.36 -18.06
C ILE A 55 -12.16 -6.69 -18.78
N PRO A 56 -12.17 -6.70 -20.12
CA PRO A 56 -13.29 -6.17 -20.89
C PRO A 56 -14.59 -6.93 -20.60
N GLU A 57 -15.71 -6.27 -20.90
CA GLU A 57 -16.99 -6.95 -21.02
C GLU A 57 -16.90 -8.12 -22.03
N GLU A 58 -17.80 -9.11 -21.89
CA GLU A 58 -17.86 -10.27 -22.81
C GLU A 58 -16.64 -11.21 -22.80
N THR A 59 -15.74 -11.08 -21.83
CA THR A 59 -14.64 -12.03 -21.63
C THR A 59 -15.18 -13.41 -21.27
N ALA A 60 -14.98 -14.42 -22.12
CA ALA A 60 -15.37 -15.81 -21.85
C ALA A 60 -14.37 -16.52 -20.93
N ILE A 61 -13.07 -16.31 -21.13
CA ILE A 61 -12.01 -16.96 -20.35
C ILE A 61 -10.88 -15.96 -20.09
N ALA A 62 -10.42 -15.88 -18.84
CA ALA A 62 -9.20 -15.19 -18.45
C ALA A 62 -8.17 -16.19 -17.90
N ARG A 63 -6.92 -16.12 -18.39
CA ARG A 63 -5.81 -16.98 -17.98
C ARG A 63 -4.63 -16.11 -17.54
N TRP A 64 -4.27 -16.21 -16.27
CA TRP A 64 -3.08 -15.58 -15.72
C TRP A 64 -1.92 -16.57 -15.73
N LEU A 65 -0.75 -16.10 -16.17
CA LEU A 65 0.53 -16.78 -16.03
C LEU A 65 1.41 -15.96 -15.10
N PHE A 66 1.81 -16.57 -13.99
CA PHE A 66 2.68 -15.95 -13.00
C PHE A 66 4.07 -16.56 -13.12
N SER A 67 5.07 -15.72 -13.39
CA SER A 67 6.47 -16.09 -13.48
C SER A 67 7.24 -15.47 -12.33
N VAL A 68 8.03 -16.28 -11.62
CA VAL A 68 9.03 -15.80 -10.66
C VAL A 68 10.41 -16.26 -11.10
N THR A 69 11.30 -15.31 -11.32
CA THR A 69 12.70 -15.57 -11.66
C THR A 69 13.62 -15.21 -10.50
N LYS A 70 14.60 -16.07 -10.27
CA LYS A 70 15.65 -15.94 -9.27
C LYS A 70 16.96 -15.66 -9.98
N VAL A 71 17.57 -14.51 -9.70
CA VAL A 71 18.78 -14.06 -10.42
C VAL A 71 20.07 -14.54 -9.74
N ASN A 72 20.12 -14.55 -8.40
CA ASN A 72 21.29 -15.00 -7.65
C ASN A 72 21.07 -16.42 -7.08
N ASN A 73 22.00 -17.34 -7.40
CA ASN A 73 21.92 -18.75 -7.00
C ASN A 73 22.76 -19.10 -5.76
N PHE A 74 23.70 -18.24 -5.34
CA PHE A 74 24.58 -18.54 -4.20
C PHE A 74 23.80 -18.56 -2.88
N HIS A 75 23.72 -19.73 -2.24
CA HIS A 75 23.15 -19.96 -0.90
C HIS A 75 21.69 -19.48 -0.66
N CYS A 76 20.89 -19.40 -1.71
CA CYS A 76 19.48 -19.02 -1.60
C CYS A 76 18.61 -20.25 -1.40
N GLY A 77 18.11 -20.46 -0.16
CA GLY A 77 17.13 -21.50 0.15
C GLY A 77 15.82 -21.34 -0.61
N GLN A 78 14.96 -22.36 -0.51
CA GLN A 78 13.61 -22.30 -1.07
C GLN A 78 12.79 -21.24 -0.33
N LYS A 79 12.16 -20.33 -1.07
CA LYS A 79 11.26 -19.30 -0.53
C LYS A 79 9.92 -19.40 -1.24
N ASN A 80 8.84 -19.25 -0.48
CA ASN A 80 7.48 -19.31 -1.01
C ASN A 80 6.99 -17.89 -1.30
N VAL A 81 6.67 -17.62 -2.56
CA VAL A 81 6.04 -16.35 -2.97
C VAL A 81 4.53 -16.50 -2.84
N THR A 82 3.90 -15.57 -2.13
CA THR A 82 2.43 -15.54 -2.02
C THR A 82 1.88 -14.55 -3.04
N ILE A 83 0.92 -15.00 -3.84
CA ILE A 83 0.25 -14.23 -4.89
C ILE A 83 -1.23 -14.14 -4.51
N GLN A 84 -1.79 -12.94 -4.48
CA GLN A 84 -3.20 -12.75 -4.16
C GLN A 84 -3.93 -12.00 -5.27
N ILE A 85 -5.18 -12.39 -5.54
CA ILE A 85 -5.98 -11.86 -6.64
C ILE A 85 -7.36 -11.46 -6.13
N ARG A 86 -7.81 -10.26 -6.49
CA ARG A 86 -9.14 -9.73 -6.14
C ARG A 86 -9.72 -8.88 -7.27
N TRP A 87 -11.02 -9.01 -7.49
CA TRP A 87 -11.80 -8.19 -8.44
C TRP A 87 -12.32 -6.91 -7.76
N GLY A 88 -12.32 -5.80 -8.51
CA GLY A 88 -12.93 -4.52 -8.13
C GLY A 88 -12.10 -3.64 -7.19
N ALA A 89 -11.13 -4.22 -6.47
CA ALA A 89 -10.24 -3.51 -5.55
C ALA A 89 -8.95 -4.29 -5.24
N PRO A 90 -7.90 -3.63 -4.74
CA PRO A 90 -6.71 -4.30 -4.23
C PRO A 90 -7.01 -5.36 -3.14
N PRO A 91 -6.25 -6.47 -3.10
CA PRO A 91 -6.32 -7.44 -2.01
C PRO A 91 -5.89 -6.84 -0.66
N VAL A 92 -6.63 -7.17 0.39
CA VAL A 92 -6.25 -6.89 1.78
C VAL A 92 -5.32 -8.00 2.24
N VAL A 93 -4.03 -7.67 2.35
CA VAL A 93 -2.92 -8.59 2.67
C VAL A 93 -2.59 -8.49 4.17
N ASN A 94 -2.67 -9.61 4.91
CA ASN A 94 -2.28 -9.68 6.32
C ASN A 94 -1.58 -11.03 6.67
N PRO A 95 -0.36 -11.27 6.18
CA PRO A 95 0.37 -12.53 6.41
C PRO A 95 0.85 -12.71 7.86
N ILE A 96 0.92 -11.62 8.64
CA ILE A 96 1.36 -11.64 10.05
C ILE A 96 0.17 -11.93 10.99
N SER A 97 -1.06 -12.01 10.47
CA SER A 97 -2.29 -12.18 11.26
C SER A 97 -2.45 -11.09 12.33
N SER A 98 -2.01 -9.88 12.02
CA SER A 98 -2.13 -8.71 12.89
C SER A 98 -3.59 -8.29 13.09
N VAL A 99 -3.88 -7.66 14.22
CA VAL A 99 -5.22 -7.21 14.59
C VAL A 99 -5.63 -6.02 13.74
N PHE A 100 -6.83 -6.07 13.17
CA PHE A 100 -7.45 -4.92 12.50
C PHE A 100 -8.15 -4.00 13.51
N PRO A 101 -8.24 -2.68 13.26
CA PRO A 101 -9.01 -1.77 14.09
C PRO A 101 -10.47 -2.20 14.21
N ASN A 102 -11.13 -1.80 15.31
CA ASN A 102 -12.52 -2.16 15.58
C ASN A 102 -13.45 -1.79 14.42
N ALA A 103 -14.45 -2.64 14.18
CA ALA A 103 -15.44 -2.48 13.10
C ALA A 103 -14.85 -2.42 11.67
N THR A 104 -13.61 -2.88 11.48
CA THR A 104 -13.02 -3.06 10.16
C THR A 104 -13.42 -4.42 9.59
N MET A 105 -14.03 -4.42 8.40
CA MET A 105 -14.38 -5.65 7.68
C MET A 105 -13.70 -5.63 6.32
N TRP A 106 -13.25 -6.79 5.85
CA TRP A 106 -12.61 -6.92 4.55
C TRP A 106 -13.14 -8.15 3.85
N SER A 107 -13.06 -8.12 2.53
CA SER A 107 -13.55 -9.21 1.71
C SER A 107 -12.40 -10.17 1.36
N PRO A 108 -12.68 -11.48 1.25
CA PRO A 108 -11.65 -12.47 0.94
C PRO A 108 -11.09 -12.28 -0.48
N CYS A 109 -9.86 -12.74 -0.67
CA CYS A 109 -9.16 -12.77 -1.96
C CYS A 109 -8.64 -14.19 -2.25
N LEU A 110 -8.40 -14.50 -3.53
CA LEU A 110 -7.76 -15.76 -3.89
C LEU A 110 -6.30 -15.68 -3.49
N SER A 111 -5.77 -16.67 -2.78
CA SER A 111 -4.36 -16.74 -2.41
C SER A 111 -3.72 -17.99 -3.01
N LEU A 112 -2.61 -17.80 -3.73
CA LEU A 112 -1.81 -18.84 -4.36
C LEU A 112 -0.39 -18.78 -3.80
N THR A 113 0.18 -19.93 -3.49
CA THR A 113 1.55 -20.01 -2.97
C THR A 113 2.43 -20.69 -3.99
N LEU A 114 3.48 -19.99 -4.45
CA LEU A 114 4.44 -20.48 -5.43
C LEU A 114 5.79 -20.78 -4.75
N PRO A 115 6.15 -22.06 -4.56
CA PRO A 115 7.46 -22.43 -4.05
C PRO A 115 8.55 -22.22 -5.10
N VAL A 116 9.48 -21.29 -4.86
CA VAL A 116 10.58 -21.00 -5.79
C VAL A 116 11.80 -21.85 -5.45
N ALA A 117 11.90 -23.00 -6.09
CA ALA A 117 13.04 -23.91 -5.96
C ALA A 117 14.08 -23.74 -7.08
N SER A 118 13.62 -23.43 -8.30
CA SER A 118 14.43 -23.30 -9.52
C SER A 118 14.77 -21.84 -9.86
N GLN A 119 15.61 -21.63 -10.89
CA GLN A 119 15.92 -20.28 -11.41
C GLN A 119 14.68 -19.56 -11.98
N SER A 120 13.73 -20.31 -12.52
CA SER A 120 12.45 -19.80 -13.00
C SER A 120 11.36 -20.79 -12.63
N THR A 121 10.32 -20.30 -11.96
CA THR A 121 9.14 -21.09 -11.59
C THR A 121 7.91 -20.37 -12.11
N THR A 122 6.98 -21.10 -12.73
CA THR A 122 5.75 -20.53 -13.28
C THR A 122 4.52 -21.26 -12.73
N THR A 123 3.42 -20.55 -12.61
CA THR A 123 2.10 -21.11 -12.26
C THR A 123 1.01 -20.43 -13.07
N THR A 124 -0.09 -21.14 -13.34
CA THR A 124 -1.21 -20.63 -14.14
C THR A 124 -2.49 -20.62 -13.31
N PHE A 125 -3.32 -19.61 -13.51
CA PHE A 125 -4.65 -19.50 -12.93
C PHE A 125 -5.66 -19.18 -14.02
N ASN A 126 -6.67 -20.04 -14.18
CA ASN A 126 -7.69 -19.90 -15.21
C ASN A 126 -9.05 -19.63 -14.57
N LEU A 127 -9.78 -18.67 -15.11
CA LEU A 127 -11.12 -18.30 -14.69
C LEU A 127 -12.04 -18.22 -15.90
N SER A 128 -13.11 -19.01 -15.90
CA SER A 128 -14.21 -18.90 -16.86
C SER A 128 -15.18 -17.82 -16.39
N ASP A 129 -15.75 -17.11 -17.36
CA ASP A 129 -16.77 -16.08 -17.14
C ASP A 129 -16.42 -15.03 -16.07
N PRO A 130 -15.22 -14.42 -16.12
CA PRO A 130 -14.78 -13.47 -15.11
C PRO A 130 -15.67 -12.22 -15.06
N SER A 131 -15.78 -11.65 -13.86
CA SER A 131 -16.45 -10.36 -13.65
C SER A 131 -15.72 -9.23 -14.41
N PRO A 132 -16.42 -8.39 -15.19
CA PRO A 132 -15.79 -7.32 -15.97
C PRO A 132 -15.23 -6.20 -15.08
N GLY A 133 -14.27 -5.44 -15.59
CA GLY A 133 -13.62 -4.34 -14.90
C GLY A 133 -12.23 -4.68 -14.37
N ASP A 134 -11.79 -3.98 -13.33
CA ASP A 134 -10.41 -4.05 -12.87
C ASP A 134 -10.17 -5.21 -11.89
N TRP A 135 -9.11 -5.96 -12.16
CA TRP A 135 -8.58 -7.04 -11.34
C TRP A 135 -7.19 -6.67 -10.81
N TYR A 136 -6.98 -6.93 -9.53
CA TYR A 136 -5.76 -6.57 -8.82
C TYR A 136 -5.03 -7.83 -8.39
N VAL A 137 -3.74 -7.90 -8.75
CA VAL A 137 -2.84 -8.99 -8.40
C VAL A 137 -1.73 -8.43 -7.51
N THR A 138 -1.51 -9.02 -6.36
CA THR A 138 -0.41 -8.69 -5.45
C THR A 138 0.55 -9.86 -5.31
N ALA A 139 1.84 -9.58 -5.15
CA ALA A 139 2.84 -10.59 -4.82
C ALA A 139 3.84 -10.07 -3.78
N HIS A 140 4.24 -10.93 -2.85
CA HIS A 140 5.25 -10.62 -1.84
C HIS A 140 6.04 -11.86 -1.40
N LEU A 141 7.22 -11.63 -0.84
CA LEU A 141 8.00 -12.67 -0.15
C LEU A 141 7.49 -12.82 1.30
N PRO A 142 7.88 -13.90 2.02
CA PRO A 142 7.55 -14.07 3.43
C PRO A 142 8.04 -12.91 4.30
N VAL A 143 7.60 -12.91 5.56
CA VAL A 143 7.97 -11.89 6.57
C VAL A 143 9.49 -11.79 6.69
N ASP A 144 9.99 -10.57 6.96
CA ASP A 144 11.42 -10.36 7.14
C ASP A 144 11.96 -11.12 8.37
N ASP A 145 13.12 -11.75 8.21
CA ASP A 145 13.79 -12.57 9.24
C ASP A 145 14.57 -11.66 10.24
N GLY A 146 14.40 -10.33 10.18
CA GLY A 146 15.03 -9.33 11.06
C GLY A 146 16.56 -9.22 10.93
N ARG A 147 17.14 -9.83 9.89
CA ARG A 147 18.58 -9.80 9.61
C ARG A 147 18.92 -8.63 8.69
N ILE A 148 19.87 -7.82 9.13
CA ILE A 148 20.40 -6.71 8.33
C ILE A 148 21.34 -7.30 7.28
N GLU A 149 20.92 -7.29 6.02
CA GLU A 149 21.75 -7.71 4.89
C GLU A 149 22.54 -6.51 4.34
N GLN A 150 23.87 -6.64 4.23
CA GLN A 150 24.71 -5.56 3.74
C GLN A 150 24.62 -5.44 2.21
N LYS A 151 24.26 -4.26 1.71
CA LYS A 151 24.13 -3.98 0.27
C LYS A 151 25.50 -4.09 -0.41
N GLY A 152 25.63 -5.03 -1.36
CA GLY A 152 26.86 -5.30 -2.11
C GLY A 152 27.42 -6.72 -1.90
N LEU A 153 26.90 -7.46 -0.92
CA LEU A 153 27.08 -8.92 -0.85
C LEU A 153 26.00 -9.62 -1.70
N PRO A 154 26.26 -10.82 -2.25
CA PRO A 154 25.29 -11.52 -3.10
C PRO A 154 24.07 -11.94 -2.27
N SER A 155 23.01 -11.15 -2.31
CA SER A 155 21.70 -11.48 -1.74
C SER A 155 20.76 -12.06 -2.80
N CYS A 156 19.78 -12.82 -2.34
CA CYS A 156 18.80 -13.49 -3.20
C CYS A 156 17.78 -12.48 -3.72
N SER A 157 17.82 -12.18 -5.02
CA SER A 157 16.84 -11.32 -5.67
C SER A 157 15.82 -12.15 -6.46
N TYR A 158 14.54 -11.84 -6.24
CA TYR A 158 13.40 -12.49 -6.87
C TYR A 158 12.61 -11.45 -7.66
N PHE A 159 12.27 -11.77 -8.90
CA PHE A 159 11.48 -10.90 -9.78
C PHE A 159 10.16 -11.58 -10.11
N PHE A 160 9.07 -10.86 -9.95
CA PHE A 160 7.73 -11.33 -10.27
C PHE A 160 7.21 -10.66 -11.55
N GLN A 161 6.74 -11.47 -12.48
CA GLN A 161 6.14 -11.03 -13.73
C GLN A 161 4.82 -11.76 -13.99
N PRO A 162 3.68 -11.05 -13.93
CA PRO A 162 2.38 -11.60 -14.32
C PRO A 162 2.03 -11.22 -15.77
N GLN A 163 1.37 -12.17 -16.44
CA GLN A 163 0.82 -12.03 -17.78
C GLN A 163 -0.63 -12.50 -17.76
N LEU A 164 -1.47 -11.90 -18.61
CA LEU A 164 -2.89 -12.19 -18.73
C LEU A 164 -3.23 -12.43 -20.20
N SER A 165 -3.90 -13.55 -20.48
CA SER A 165 -4.54 -13.85 -21.75
C SER A 165 -6.05 -13.87 -21.56
N ILE A 166 -6.75 -13.13 -22.40
CA ILE A 166 -8.21 -12.96 -22.39
C ILE A 166 -8.74 -13.53 -23.71
N ARG A 167 -9.83 -14.30 -23.64
CA ARG A 167 -10.61 -14.72 -24.80
C ARG A 167 -12.00 -14.09 -24.68
N ARG A 168 -12.33 -13.17 -25.59
CA ARG A 168 -13.60 -12.41 -25.62
C ARG A 168 -14.54 -12.95 -26.69
N ALA A 169 -15.85 -13.01 -26.39
CA ALA A 169 -16.89 -13.38 -27.35
C ALA A 169 -17.54 -12.10 -27.91
N VAL A 170 -17.13 -11.68 -29.12
CA VAL A 170 -17.43 -10.32 -29.65
C VAL A 170 -18.89 -10.17 -30.09
N ASP A 171 -19.49 -11.23 -30.63
CA ASP A 171 -20.83 -11.19 -31.22
C ASP A 171 -21.89 -11.78 -30.26
N THR A 172 -21.79 -11.46 -28.96
CA THR A 172 -22.69 -12.03 -27.94
C THR A 172 -24.14 -11.51 -28.14
N PRO A 173 -25.14 -12.38 -28.41
CA PRO A 173 -26.51 -11.98 -28.63
C PRO A 173 -27.15 -11.33 -27.40
N ILE A 174 -27.98 -10.32 -27.64
CA ILE A 174 -28.72 -9.60 -26.59
C ILE A 174 -30.10 -10.26 -26.40
N LEU A 175 -30.40 -10.67 -25.19
CA LEU A 175 -31.73 -11.13 -24.80
C LEU A 175 -32.59 -9.90 -24.50
N GLN A 176 -33.57 -9.62 -25.35
CA GLN A 176 -34.52 -8.52 -25.12
C GLN A 176 -35.66 -8.98 -24.19
N GLN A 177 -36.31 -8.03 -23.54
CA GLN A 177 -37.44 -8.33 -22.65
C GLN A 177 -38.65 -8.80 -23.46
N GLY A 178 -39.30 -9.88 -23.00
CA GLY A 178 -40.56 -10.36 -23.57
C GLY A 178 -40.43 -11.04 -24.93
N THR A 179 -39.22 -11.19 -25.47
CA THR A 179 -38.95 -11.89 -26.73
C THR A 179 -38.41 -13.28 -26.47
N PHE A 180 -38.95 -14.29 -27.17
CA PHE A 180 -38.38 -15.63 -27.18
C PHE A 180 -37.24 -15.70 -28.18
N LEU A 181 -36.09 -16.24 -27.75
CA LEU A 181 -34.93 -16.47 -28.60
C LEU A 181 -34.60 -17.96 -28.62
N GLN A 182 -34.58 -18.56 -29.81
CA GLN A 182 -34.21 -19.97 -29.97
C GLN A 182 -32.70 -20.11 -30.07
N GLN A 183 -32.11 -21.00 -29.28
CA GLN A 183 -30.68 -21.23 -29.19
C GLN A 183 -30.35 -22.71 -29.07
N THR A 184 -29.08 -23.05 -29.29
CA THR A 184 -28.55 -24.40 -29.20
C THR A 184 -27.32 -24.39 -28.29
N ALA A 185 -27.27 -25.31 -27.32
CA ALA A 185 -26.13 -25.48 -26.43
C ALA A 185 -25.54 -26.88 -26.55
N THR A 186 -24.21 -26.96 -26.46
CA THR A 186 -23.47 -28.22 -26.23
C THR A 186 -22.58 -28.08 -24.99
N PRO A 187 -22.03 -29.18 -24.46
CA PRO A 187 -21.08 -29.12 -23.35
C PRO A 187 -19.81 -28.31 -23.68
N ASP A 188 -19.27 -28.47 -24.90
CA ASP A 188 -18.04 -27.79 -25.32
C ASP A 188 -18.29 -26.37 -25.86
N SER A 189 -19.49 -26.11 -26.37
CA SER A 189 -19.94 -24.80 -26.86
C SER A 189 -21.20 -24.33 -26.12
N PRO A 190 -21.04 -23.76 -24.91
CA PRO A 190 -22.16 -23.21 -24.16
C PRO A 190 -22.72 -21.96 -24.85
N THR A 191 -24.04 -21.81 -24.86
CA THR A 191 -24.68 -20.59 -25.38
C THR A 191 -24.40 -19.43 -24.41
N ARG A 192 -23.81 -18.36 -24.93
CA ARG A 192 -23.50 -17.14 -24.17
C ARG A 192 -24.39 -16.01 -24.64
N LEU A 193 -25.10 -15.37 -23.72
CA LEU A 193 -26.06 -14.30 -23.96
C LEU A 193 -25.81 -13.15 -22.97
N LYS A 194 -26.27 -11.96 -23.30
CA LYS A 194 -26.26 -10.80 -22.39
C LYS A 194 -27.63 -10.15 -22.31
N LEU A 195 -27.96 -9.62 -21.13
CA LEU A 195 -29.20 -8.90 -20.84
C LEU A 195 -28.84 -7.61 -20.11
N TYR A 196 -29.43 -6.49 -20.50
CA TYR A 196 -29.28 -5.24 -19.77
C TYR A 196 -30.33 -5.14 -18.66
N VAL A 197 -29.90 -4.84 -17.43
CA VAL A 197 -30.78 -4.61 -16.28
C VAL A 197 -30.94 -3.10 -16.09
N PRO A 198 -32.15 -2.54 -16.31
CA PRO A 198 -32.37 -1.12 -16.10
C PRO A 198 -32.34 -0.77 -14.61
N GLU A 199 -32.13 0.51 -14.31
CA GLU A 199 -32.33 1.03 -12.96
C GLU A 199 -33.76 0.75 -12.45
N PHE A 200 -33.91 0.59 -11.13
CA PHE A 200 -35.21 0.41 -10.47
C PHE A 200 -35.90 -0.95 -10.71
N ALA A 201 -35.19 -1.91 -11.32
CA ALA A 201 -35.65 -3.28 -11.41
C ALA A 201 -35.70 -3.92 -10.00
N SER A 202 -36.86 -4.46 -9.62
CA SER A 202 -37.07 -5.14 -8.33
C SER A 202 -36.84 -6.65 -8.42
N SER A 203 -37.24 -7.24 -9.54
CA SER A 203 -36.97 -8.64 -9.83
C SER A 203 -36.71 -8.87 -11.32
N LEU A 204 -35.89 -9.87 -11.61
CA LEU A 204 -35.58 -10.32 -12.96
C LEU A 204 -35.80 -11.83 -13.04
N SER A 205 -36.66 -12.28 -13.94
CA SER A 205 -36.89 -13.70 -14.24
C SER A 205 -36.35 -14.05 -15.63
N ILE A 206 -35.58 -15.13 -15.70
CA ILE A 206 -35.10 -15.72 -16.95
C ILE A 206 -35.57 -17.16 -16.99
N SER A 207 -36.12 -17.58 -18.12
CA SER A 207 -36.73 -18.91 -18.24
C SER A 207 -36.39 -19.56 -19.57
N VAL A 208 -36.18 -20.86 -19.49
CA VAL A 208 -35.87 -21.75 -20.59
C VAL A 208 -37.04 -22.70 -20.77
N ALA A 209 -37.53 -22.82 -22.01
CA ALA A 209 -38.67 -23.63 -22.41
C ALA A 209 -38.40 -24.33 -23.75
N ASP A 210 -39.32 -25.19 -24.18
CA ASP A 210 -39.32 -25.86 -25.49
C ASP A 210 -38.01 -26.61 -25.80
N CYS A 211 -37.48 -27.32 -24.81
CA CYS A 211 -36.22 -28.05 -24.99
C CYS A 211 -36.43 -29.29 -25.88
N SER A 212 -35.64 -29.42 -26.95
CA SER A 212 -35.62 -30.61 -27.80
C SER A 212 -34.18 -31.11 -28.05
N SER A 213 -33.95 -32.40 -27.86
CA SER A 213 -32.67 -33.09 -28.12
C SER A 213 -32.69 -33.76 -29.49
N GLY A 214 -31.57 -33.68 -30.21
CA GLY A 214 -31.48 -34.05 -31.63
C GLY A 214 -31.71 -35.54 -31.98
N GLU A 215 -31.80 -36.45 -31.01
CA GLU A 215 -32.00 -37.89 -31.28
C GLU A 215 -32.79 -38.57 -30.15
N GLY A 216 -33.98 -39.07 -30.48
CA GLY A 216 -34.74 -40.02 -29.67
C GLY A 216 -36.06 -39.51 -29.10
N THR A 217 -37.07 -40.37 -29.10
CA THR A 217 -38.44 -40.18 -28.59
C THR A 217 -38.53 -40.07 -27.06
N ASP A 218 -37.64 -39.30 -26.43
CA ASP A 218 -37.76 -38.87 -25.03
C ASP A 218 -38.22 -37.40 -25.04
N GLY A 219 -39.48 -37.19 -25.40
CA GLY A 219 -40.11 -35.88 -25.33
C GLY A 219 -40.21 -35.42 -23.88
N GLY A 220 -39.37 -34.46 -23.48
CA GLY A 220 -39.65 -33.61 -22.32
C GLY A 220 -38.65 -33.60 -21.17
N ASN A 221 -37.37 -33.92 -21.37
CA ASN A 221 -36.36 -33.72 -20.32
C ASN A 221 -35.25 -32.75 -20.74
N CYS A 222 -35.32 -31.53 -20.21
CA CYS A 222 -34.42 -30.42 -20.50
C CYS A 222 -33.15 -30.54 -19.65
N SER A 223 -32.13 -31.26 -20.13
CA SER A 223 -30.85 -31.45 -19.44
C SER A 223 -29.91 -30.26 -19.64
N LEU A 224 -30.30 -29.08 -19.15
CA LEU A 224 -29.55 -27.83 -19.27
C LEU A 224 -29.19 -27.25 -17.90
N VAL A 225 -28.11 -26.48 -17.84
CA VAL A 225 -27.72 -25.70 -16.67
C VAL A 225 -27.72 -24.22 -17.06
N LEU A 226 -28.58 -23.44 -16.42
CA LEU A 226 -28.68 -21.99 -16.58
C LEU A 226 -27.81 -21.31 -15.53
N ARG A 227 -26.80 -20.54 -15.95
CA ARG A 227 -25.95 -19.71 -15.11
C ARG A 227 -26.19 -18.24 -15.38
N LEU A 228 -26.51 -17.49 -14.34
CA LEU A 228 -26.73 -16.04 -14.38
C LEU A 228 -25.62 -15.31 -13.62
N GLY A 229 -25.06 -14.28 -14.23
CA GLY A 229 -24.00 -13.45 -13.65
C GLY A 229 -22.59 -13.90 -14.02
N SER A 230 -21.62 -13.22 -13.41
CA SER A 230 -20.19 -13.47 -13.62
C SER A 230 -19.57 -14.18 -12.42
N SER A 231 -18.38 -14.74 -12.63
CA SER A 231 -17.60 -15.41 -11.61
C SER A 231 -16.55 -14.46 -11.01
N SER A 232 -16.53 -14.41 -9.68
CA SER A 232 -15.41 -13.95 -8.85
C SER A 232 -15.50 -14.65 -7.49
N LEU A 233 -14.48 -14.52 -6.62
CA LEU A 233 -14.58 -15.09 -5.27
C LEU A 233 -15.74 -14.51 -4.43
N GLN A 234 -16.19 -13.31 -4.77
CA GLN A 234 -17.23 -12.59 -4.03
C GLN A 234 -18.59 -12.65 -4.74
N GLN A 235 -18.57 -12.86 -6.05
CA GLN A 235 -19.74 -13.00 -6.89
C GLN A 235 -19.78 -14.41 -7.46
N SER A 236 -20.69 -15.24 -6.93
CA SER A 236 -20.98 -16.54 -7.52
C SER A 236 -22.15 -16.41 -8.49
N PRO A 237 -22.07 -16.99 -9.70
CA PRO A 237 -23.19 -16.99 -10.62
C PRO A 237 -24.33 -17.83 -10.04
N VAL A 238 -25.57 -17.34 -10.17
CA VAL A 238 -26.76 -18.10 -9.79
C VAL A 238 -26.94 -19.21 -10.80
N THR A 239 -26.87 -20.46 -10.32
CA THR A 239 -26.91 -21.65 -11.17
C THR A 239 -28.20 -22.42 -10.91
N VAL A 240 -28.97 -22.69 -11.96
CA VAL A 240 -30.22 -23.46 -11.91
C VAL A 240 -30.08 -24.66 -12.84
N ASN A 241 -30.25 -25.86 -12.28
CA ASN A 241 -30.31 -27.09 -13.07
C ASN A 241 -31.73 -27.24 -13.61
N CYS A 242 -31.86 -27.27 -14.93
CA CYS A 242 -33.11 -27.49 -15.62
C CYS A 242 -33.37 -29.00 -15.71
N SER A 243 -34.61 -29.40 -15.47
CA SER A 243 -35.09 -30.78 -15.62
C SER A 243 -36.58 -30.75 -15.97
N GLY A 244 -37.08 -31.73 -16.73
CA GLY A 244 -38.45 -31.70 -17.24
C GLY A 244 -38.62 -30.78 -18.47
N THR A 245 -39.73 -30.05 -18.58
CA THR A 245 -40.08 -29.26 -19.78
C THR A 245 -39.44 -27.87 -19.84
N GLY A 246 -38.77 -27.42 -18.78
CA GLY A 246 -38.14 -26.10 -18.71
C GLY A 246 -37.69 -25.74 -17.29
N CYS A 247 -37.20 -24.52 -17.11
CA CYS A 247 -36.76 -23.98 -15.83
C CYS A 247 -36.86 -22.46 -15.81
N SER A 248 -36.93 -21.87 -14.62
CA SER A 248 -36.85 -20.42 -14.45
C SER A 248 -35.95 -20.07 -13.27
N ALA A 249 -35.11 -19.06 -13.45
CA ALA A 249 -34.31 -18.44 -12.43
C ALA A 249 -34.84 -17.03 -12.17
N VAL A 250 -35.15 -16.72 -10.90
CA VAL A 250 -35.61 -15.40 -10.46
C VAL A 250 -34.55 -14.77 -9.59
N LEU A 251 -34.13 -13.57 -9.97
CA LEU A 251 -33.19 -12.73 -9.23
C LEU A 251 -33.96 -11.61 -8.51
N SER A 252 -33.81 -11.54 -7.20
CA SER A 252 -34.28 -10.50 -6.32
C SER A 252 -33.22 -9.41 -6.16
N ASN A 253 -33.59 -8.14 -6.33
CA ASN A 253 -32.67 -6.99 -6.30
C ASN A 253 -31.49 -7.15 -7.30
N PRO A 254 -31.77 -7.28 -8.61
CA PRO A 254 -30.72 -7.41 -9.63
C PRO A 254 -29.87 -6.12 -9.72
N PRO A 255 -28.60 -6.21 -10.17
CA PRO A 255 -27.69 -5.08 -10.23
C PRO A 255 -28.20 -4.03 -11.23
N TRP A 256 -28.31 -2.79 -10.78
CA TRP A 256 -28.87 -1.69 -11.60
C TRP A 256 -27.85 -1.15 -12.59
N ASP A 257 -28.36 -0.66 -13.72
CA ASP A 257 -27.56 -0.06 -14.81
C ASP A 257 -26.37 -0.94 -15.22
N SER A 258 -26.62 -2.23 -15.43
CA SER A 258 -25.55 -3.18 -15.68
C SER A 258 -25.93 -4.28 -16.67
N TRP A 259 -24.93 -4.77 -17.39
CA TRP A 259 -25.07 -5.93 -18.26
C TRP A 259 -24.91 -7.21 -17.46
N LEU A 260 -25.97 -8.00 -17.40
CA LEU A 260 -25.98 -9.33 -16.81
C LEU A 260 -25.66 -10.37 -17.88
N ARG A 261 -24.72 -11.27 -17.56
CA ARG A 261 -24.39 -12.41 -18.41
C ARG A 261 -25.33 -13.59 -18.14
N VAL A 262 -25.70 -14.29 -19.20
CA VAL A 262 -26.51 -15.50 -19.18
C VAL A 262 -25.77 -16.58 -19.95
N VAL A 263 -25.46 -17.70 -19.30
CA VAL A 263 -24.80 -18.85 -19.92
C VAL A 263 -25.69 -20.07 -19.76
N VAL A 264 -25.92 -20.79 -20.86
CA VAL A 264 -26.67 -22.05 -20.87
C VAL A 264 -25.76 -23.14 -21.41
N GLU A 265 -25.52 -24.17 -20.60
CA GLU A 265 -24.70 -25.32 -20.97
C GLU A 265 -25.51 -26.61 -20.87
N SER A 266 -25.18 -27.61 -21.70
CA SER A 266 -25.80 -28.93 -21.64
C SER A 266 -25.20 -29.73 -20.49
N SER A 267 -26.04 -30.37 -19.66
CA SER A 267 -25.59 -31.15 -18.51
C SER A 267 -25.16 -32.58 -18.87
N GLN A 268 -25.34 -33.00 -20.13
CA GLN A 268 -25.01 -34.34 -20.62
C GLN A 268 -23.95 -34.27 -21.72
N ASP A 269 -22.89 -35.07 -21.56
CA ASP A 269 -21.81 -35.18 -22.55
C ASP A 269 -22.38 -35.64 -23.91
N ASN A 270 -21.97 -34.97 -24.98
CA ASN A 270 -22.32 -35.28 -26.38
C ASN A 270 -23.78 -35.07 -26.82
N ARG A 271 -24.64 -34.36 -26.06
CA ARG A 271 -25.99 -34.01 -26.53
C ARG A 271 -26.16 -32.52 -26.81
N THR A 272 -26.47 -32.21 -28.07
CA THR A 272 -26.98 -30.91 -28.54
C THR A 272 -28.44 -30.77 -28.10
N VAL A 273 -28.73 -29.71 -27.35
CA VAL A 273 -30.09 -29.38 -26.93
C VAL A 273 -30.46 -28.02 -27.52
N THR A 274 -31.56 -27.98 -28.26
CA THR A 274 -32.17 -26.74 -28.72
C THR A 274 -33.24 -26.30 -27.72
N PHE A 275 -33.33 -25.00 -27.46
CA PHE A 275 -34.25 -24.45 -26.45
C PHE A 275 -34.67 -23.02 -26.80
N SER A 276 -35.79 -22.59 -26.23
CA SER A 276 -36.28 -21.21 -26.26
C SER A 276 -35.97 -20.54 -24.92
N ILE A 277 -35.29 -19.38 -24.94
CA ILE A 277 -35.03 -18.58 -23.73
C ILE A 277 -35.79 -17.25 -23.80
N PHE A 278 -36.36 -16.83 -22.68
CA PHE A 278 -37.00 -15.52 -22.54
C PHE A 278 -36.63 -14.85 -21.22
N SER A 279 -36.63 -13.51 -21.23
CA SER A 279 -36.40 -12.70 -20.04
C SER A 279 -37.59 -11.80 -19.76
N ASN A 280 -37.86 -11.59 -18.48
CA ASN A 280 -38.84 -10.60 -18.02
C ASN A 280 -38.33 -9.96 -16.74
N TYR A 281 -38.39 -8.65 -16.62
CA TYR A 281 -38.09 -7.94 -15.38
C TYR A 281 -39.29 -7.14 -14.91
N THR A 282 -39.42 -7.01 -13.60
CA THR A 282 -40.42 -6.16 -12.98
C THR A 282 -39.77 -4.84 -12.59
N VAL A 283 -40.29 -3.74 -13.15
CA VAL A 283 -39.97 -2.40 -12.65
C VAL A 283 -40.94 -2.12 -11.51
N GLY A 284 -40.61 -2.64 -10.32
CA GLY A 284 -41.47 -2.50 -9.16
C GLY A 284 -41.37 -1.14 -8.48
N CYS A 285 -40.33 -0.33 -8.76
CA CYS A 285 -39.93 0.67 -7.79
C CYS A 285 -39.34 1.99 -8.34
N LYS A 286 -40.20 2.91 -8.83
CA LYS A 286 -39.74 4.27 -9.16
C LYS A 286 -39.55 5.11 -7.89
N PRO A 287 -38.32 5.59 -7.58
CA PRO A 287 -38.08 6.35 -6.38
C PRO A 287 -38.73 7.74 -6.48
N LYS A 288 -39.11 8.29 -5.33
CA LYS A 288 -39.47 9.70 -5.21
C LYS A 288 -38.33 10.44 -4.54
N SER A 289 -37.72 11.38 -5.26
CA SER A 289 -36.69 12.25 -4.70
C SER A 289 -37.29 13.15 -3.62
N VAL A 290 -36.66 13.20 -2.45
CA VAL A 290 -37.09 14.00 -1.30
C VAL A 290 -36.08 15.11 -1.04
N GLY A 291 -36.52 16.36 -1.03
CA GLY A 291 -35.70 17.52 -0.68
C GLY A 291 -35.29 18.45 -1.81
N LEU A 292 -35.32 17.94 -3.05
CA LEU A 292 -35.08 18.73 -4.26
C LEU A 292 -36.35 18.75 -5.11
N ASN A 293 -36.83 19.96 -5.38
CA ASN A 293 -37.83 20.21 -6.42
C ASN A 293 -37.07 20.67 -7.68
N ALA A 294 -37.60 20.39 -8.88
CA ALA A 294 -36.93 20.66 -10.16
C ALA A 294 -36.42 22.11 -10.36
N ASP A 295 -36.96 23.08 -9.63
CA ASP A 295 -36.57 24.50 -9.71
C ASP A 295 -35.62 24.97 -8.57
N ASP A 296 -35.32 24.10 -7.60
CA ASP A 296 -34.55 24.43 -6.38
C ASP A 296 -33.04 24.11 -6.47
N ASP A 297 -32.63 23.43 -7.54
CA ASP A 297 -31.34 22.72 -7.65
C ASP A 297 -30.10 23.62 -7.46
N ILE A 298 -30.17 24.91 -7.76
CA ILE A 298 -29.02 25.83 -7.62
C ILE A 298 -29.10 26.71 -6.36
N ARG A 299 -30.31 27.04 -5.87
CA ARG A 299 -30.48 27.95 -4.71
C ARG A 299 -30.13 27.27 -3.40
N LYS A 300 -30.49 25.99 -3.23
CA LYS A 300 -30.14 25.20 -2.03
C LYS A 300 -28.66 24.87 -1.94
N LEU A 301 -27.98 24.64 -3.07
CA LEU A 301 -26.52 24.40 -3.12
C LEU A 301 -25.69 25.65 -2.74
N ARG A 302 -26.24 26.85 -2.89
CA ARG A 302 -25.57 28.12 -2.55
C ARG A 302 -25.71 28.53 -1.07
N GLY A 303 -26.45 27.78 -0.25
CA GLY A 303 -26.65 28.09 1.17
C GLY A 303 -27.34 29.44 1.42
N ASN A 304 -28.06 29.97 0.42
CA ASN A 304 -28.65 31.31 0.48
C ASN A 304 -30.12 31.26 0.93
N ASP A 305 -30.38 30.59 2.05
CA ASP A 305 -31.63 30.77 2.80
C ASP A 305 -31.51 32.05 3.63
N SER A 306 -31.60 33.20 2.95
CA SER A 306 -31.99 34.42 3.65
C SER A 306 -33.44 34.24 4.08
N TYR A 307 -33.65 34.08 5.38
CA TYR A 307 -34.92 34.37 6.04
C TYR A 307 -35.44 35.72 5.51
N SER A 308 -36.34 35.68 4.54
CA SER A 308 -37.10 36.86 4.17
C SER A 308 -38.22 37.00 5.18
N ASN A 309 -37.89 37.65 6.30
CA ASN A 309 -38.86 38.34 7.13
C ASN A 309 -39.58 39.36 6.24
N SER A 310 -40.74 38.98 5.71
CA SER A 310 -41.74 39.92 5.25
C SER A 310 -42.90 39.92 6.24
N THR A 311 -42.69 40.59 7.36
CA THR A 311 -43.78 41.13 8.18
C THR A 311 -44.42 42.30 7.43
N SER A 312 -45.65 42.13 6.94
CA SER A 312 -46.68 43.17 7.05
C SER A 312 -48.08 42.57 6.88
N PRO A 313 -49.09 43.10 7.59
CA PRO A 313 -50.27 42.37 8.02
C PRO A 313 -51.45 42.53 7.05
N GLY A 314 -52.17 41.44 6.80
CA GLY A 314 -53.43 41.46 6.08
C GLY A 314 -54.41 40.46 6.70
N ASN A 315 -55.36 40.98 7.47
CA ASN A 315 -56.56 40.26 7.89
C ASN A 315 -57.28 39.66 6.67
N GLY A 316 -57.61 38.37 6.72
CA GLY A 316 -58.42 37.74 5.69
C GLY A 316 -58.77 36.31 6.07
N SER A 317 -59.99 36.13 6.55
CA SER A 317 -60.62 34.88 6.96
C SER A 317 -60.70 33.81 5.86
N LEU A 318 -60.79 32.57 6.31
CA LEU A 318 -61.29 31.40 5.59
C LEU A 318 -62.57 31.70 4.77
N SER A 319 -62.51 31.48 3.46
CA SER A 319 -63.66 31.17 2.57
C SER A 319 -63.08 30.86 1.18
N ALA A 320 -63.09 29.60 0.73
CA ALA A 320 -64.20 29.04 -0.04
C ALA A 320 -64.53 29.89 -1.27
N ASP A 321 -63.80 29.67 -2.36
CA ASP A 321 -64.28 29.99 -3.71
C ASP A 321 -64.19 28.75 -4.60
N MET A 322 -65.25 27.97 -4.44
CA MET A 322 -65.87 27.18 -5.48
C MET A 322 -66.32 28.12 -6.60
N VAL A 323 -65.64 28.10 -7.75
CA VAL A 323 -66.25 28.58 -9.00
C VAL A 323 -66.33 27.40 -9.95
N SER A 324 -67.52 26.83 -9.93
CA SER A 324 -68.09 25.98 -10.97
C SER A 324 -68.11 26.71 -12.32
N PHE A 325 -67.36 26.20 -13.28
CA PHE A 325 -67.80 26.20 -14.67
C PHE A 325 -67.77 24.75 -15.16
N ILE A 326 -68.95 24.13 -15.12
CA ILE A 326 -69.25 22.87 -15.80
C ILE A 326 -69.70 23.26 -17.22
N ASN A 327 -68.93 22.87 -18.24
CA ASN A 327 -69.45 22.13 -19.38
C ASN A 327 -68.35 21.77 -20.41
N GLU A 328 -68.44 20.51 -20.84
CA GLU A 328 -67.80 19.86 -21.99
C GLU A 328 -66.34 19.36 -21.89
N SER A 329 -66.29 18.03 -21.67
CA SER A 329 -65.35 17.07 -22.25
C SER A 329 -63.84 17.31 -22.08
N THR A 330 -63.28 16.85 -20.96
CA THR A 330 -61.97 16.18 -20.92
C THR A 330 -61.79 15.44 -19.57
N SER A 331 -62.52 14.34 -19.39
CA SER A 331 -62.23 13.36 -18.34
C SER A 331 -61.12 12.42 -18.79
N LEU A 332 -59.87 12.90 -18.94
CA LEU A 332 -58.71 12.06 -19.30
C LEU A 332 -57.36 12.62 -18.79
N TYR A 333 -57.26 13.12 -17.56
CA TYR A 333 -55.94 13.31 -16.91
C TYR A 333 -55.99 13.06 -15.39
N ALA A 334 -56.58 11.93 -14.99
CA ALA A 334 -56.12 11.24 -13.79
C ALA A 334 -54.87 10.45 -14.19
N LEU A 335 -53.71 11.12 -14.22
CA LEU A 335 -52.43 10.43 -14.30
C LEU A 335 -52.30 9.57 -13.05
N LEU A 336 -52.39 8.25 -13.26
CA LEU A 336 -52.13 7.19 -12.30
C LEU A 336 -50.74 7.40 -11.66
N LEU A 337 -50.69 8.07 -10.51
CA LEU A 337 -49.50 8.16 -9.66
C LEU A 337 -49.24 6.77 -9.08
N VAL A 338 -48.30 6.03 -9.68
CA VAL A 338 -47.77 4.80 -9.09
C VAL A 338 -47.18 5.16 -7.72
N PRO A 339 -47.58 4.50 -6.62
CA PRO A 339 -47.07 4.80 -5.29
C PRO A 339 -45.55 4.60 -5.23
N ALA A 340 -44.84 5.58 -4.67
CA ALA A 340 -43.39 5.55 -4.55
C ALA A 340 -42.97 4.51 -3.50
N CYS A 341 -42.28 3.46 -3.93
CA CYS A 341 -41.77 2.37 -3.11
C CYS A 341 -40.59 2.75 -2.18
N VAL A 342 -39.84 3.80 -2.51
CA VAL A 342 -38.57 4.20 -1.88
C VAL A 342 -38.43 5.71 -1.89
N TRP A 343 -37.95 6.26 -0.78
CA TRP A 343 -37.51 7.66 -0.69
C TRP A 343 -36.05 7.78 -1.11
N ASN A 344 -35.76 8.47 -2.21
CA ASN A 344 -34.38 8.74 -2.63
C ASN A 344 -33.92 10.08 -2.08
N ILE A 345 -32.83 10.09 -1.32
CA ILE A 345 -32.21 11.32 -0.82
C ILE A 345 -30.95 11.60 -1.64
N PRO A 346 -30.94 12.68 -2.44
CA PRO A 346 -29.77 13.09 -3.19
C PRO A 346 -28.58 13.36 -2.26
N VAL A 347 -27.40 12.93 -2.71
CA VAL A 347 -26.14 13.06 -1.98
C VAL A 347 -25.18 13.89 -2.82
N LEU A 348 -24.66 14.96 -2.23
CA LEU A 348 -23.58 15.76 -2.78
C LEU A 348 -22.26 15.01 -2.56
N TYR A 349 -21.48 14.89 -3.63
CA TYR A 349 -20.15 14.30 -3.65
C TYR A 349 -19.10 15.39 -3.78
N GLU A 350 -18.10 15.38 -2.89
CA GLU A 350 -16.98 16.31 -2.86
C GLU A 350 -15.64 15.58 -2.79
N GLU A 351 -14.73 15.92 -3.69
CA GLU A 351 -13.33 15.47 -3.66
C GLU A 351 -12.52 16.40 -2.76
N VAL A 352 -12.09 15.89 -1.60
CA VAL A 352 -11.39 16.71 -0.60
C VAL A 352 -9.88 16.65 -0.82
N ASP A 353 -9.36 15.46 -1.10
CA ASP A 353 -7.93 15.20 -1.36
C ASP A 353 -7.76 13.88 -2.14
N VAL A 354 -6.52 13.52 -2.45
CA VAL A 354 -6.16 12.24 -3.09
C VAL A 354 -6.61 11.07 -2.21
N LEU A 355 -7.46 10.19 -2.75
CA LEU A 355 -8.10 9.10 -2.01
C LEU A 355 -8.96 9.56 -0.81
N SER A 356 -9.42 10.81 -0.82
CA SER A 356 -10.36 11.33 0.18
C SER A 356 -11.61 11.93 -0.45
N LEU A 357 -12.75 11.30 -0.15
CA LEU A 357 -14.05 11.67 -0.69
C LEU A 357 -15.03 11.92 0.45
N ARG A 358 -15.85 12.95 0.33
CA ARG A 358 -16.91 13.26 1.29
C ARG A 358 -18.27 13.24 0.60
N TYR A 359 -19.24 12.62 1.25
CA TYR A 359 -20.61 12.54 0.76
C TYR A 359 -21.54 13.18 1.79
N THR A 360 -22.36 14.15 1.37
CA THR A 360 -23.27 14.89 2.25
C THR A 360 -24.70 14.88 1.70
N PRO A 361 -25.72 14.51 2.50
CA PRO A 361 -27.11 14.59 2.05
C PRO A 361 -27.54 16.06 1.83
N VAL A 362 -28.31 16.32 0.76
CA VAL A 362 -28.65 17.70 0.35
C VAL A 362 -29.52 18.46 1.37
N ASN A 363 -30.35 17.76 2.16
CA ASN A 363 -31.22 18.39 3.18
C ASN A 363 -30.53 18.59 4.53
N GLY A 364 -29.20 18.52 4.58
CA GLY A 364 -28.41 18.54 5.81
C GLY A 364 -28.13 17.14 6.37
N PRO A 365 -27.40 17.06 7.51
CA PRO A 365 -26.87 15.79 8.02
C PRO A 365 -27.95 14.84 8.57
N ASN A 366 -29.13 15.36 8.92
CA ASN A 366 -30.20 14.56 9.51
C ASN A 366 -31.14 14.00 8.44
N VAL A 367 -31.04 12.70 8.18
CA VAL A 367 -31.92 11.97 7.26
C VAL A 367 -33.15 11.44 8.01
N SER A 368 -34.35 11.79 7.54
CA SER A 368 -35.61 11.24 8.06
C SER A 368 -35.86 9.83 7.52
N VAL A 369 -35.97 8.85 8.41
CA VAL A 369 -36.26 7.44 8.11
C VAL A 369 -37.66 7.10 8.60
N THR A 370 -38.50 6.54 7.72
CA THR A 370 -39.92 6.24 8.00
C THR A 370 -40.19 4.74 8.11
N ASN A 371 -41.35 4.37 8.63
CA ASN A 371 -41.82 2.98 8.65
C ASN A 371 -42.52 2.55 7.33
N THR A 372 -43.09 3.49 6.58
CA THR A 372 -43.89 3.21 5.38
C THR A 372 -43.05 2.73 4.19
N HIS A 373 -41.96 3.43 3.88
CA HIS A 373 -41.07 3.12 2.76
C HIS A 373 -39.61 3.26 3.18
N PRO A 374 -38.73 2.38 2.69
CA PRO A 374 -37.29 2.51 2.90
C PRO A 374 -36.75 3.82 2.32
N THR A 375 -35.74 4.36 2.99
CA THR A 375 -34.97 5.54 2.57
C THR A 375 -33.65 5.10 1.98
N MET A 376 -33.32 5.57 0.78
CA MET A 376 -32.13 5.18 0.01
C MET A 376 -31.21 6.38 -0.20
N LEU A 377 -29.90 6.13 -0.03
CA LEU A 377 -28.81 7.02 -0.43
C LEU A 377 -27.84 6.25 -1.33
N ALA A 378 -27.46 6.84 -2.45
CA ALA A 378 -26.52 6.26 -3.42
C ALA A 378 -25.18 6.98 -3.37
N TYR A 379 -24.10 6.20 -3.27
CA TYR A 379 -22.72 6.66 -3.17
C TYR A 379 -21.90 6.06 -4.32
N PRO A 380 -21.79 6.75 -5.47
CA PRO A 380 -20.96 6.28 -6.57
C PRO A 380 -19.48 6.31 -6.17
N LEU A 381 -18.81 5.15 -6.24
CA LEU A 381 -17.39 5.03 -5.90
C LEU A 381 -16.58 4.59 -7.14
N HIS A 382 -15.74 5.50 -7.63
CA HIS A 382 -14.91 5.27 -8.80
C HIS A 382 -13.64 4.47 -8.48
N THR A 383 -13.06 3.83 -9.51
CA THR A 383 -11.84 3.01 -9.43
C THR A 383 -10.64 3.75 -8.84
N GLN A 384 -10.59 5.08 -8.91
CA GLN A 384 -9.48 5.87 -8.37
C GLN A 384 -9.49 5.91 -6.85
N ALA A 385 -10.66 5.81 -6.21
CA ALA A 385 -10.82 5.89 -4.77
C ALA A 385 -10.75 4.54 -4.04
N THR A 386 -10.72 3.43 -4.78
CA THR A 386 -10.63 2.07 -4.21
C THR A 386 -9.27 1.79 -3.55
N GLY A 387 -8.30 2.70 -3.71
CA GLY A 387 -7.01 2.68 -3.03
C GLY A 387 -7.04 3.23 -1.60
N GLY A 388 -8.18 3.68 -1.10
CA GLY A 388 -8.38 4.16 0.27
C GLY A 388 -9.23 3.22 1.13
N THR A 389 -9.84 3.78 2.18
CA THR A 389 -10.74 3.10 3.13
C THR A 389 -12.09 3.79 3.12
N LEU A 390 -13.16 3.03 2.87
CA LEU A 390 -14.54 3.53 2.99
C LEU A 390 -14.97 3.43 4.44
N ASN A 391 -15.45 4.55 4.99
CA ASN A 391 -15.97 4.64 6.35
C ASN A 391 -17.45 5.02 6.28
N LEU A 392 -18.28 4.24 6.98
CA LEU A 392 -19.68 4.56 7.22
C LEU A 392 -19.93 4.60 8.72
N GLN A 393 -20.44 5.71 9.21
CA GLN A 393 -20.91 5.88 10.58
C GLN A 393 -22.39 6.30 10.56
N LEU A 394 -23.23 5.54 11.24
CA LEU A 394 -24.65 5.83 11.41
C LEU A 394 -24.89 6.23 12.86
N THR A 395 -25.48 7.40 13.08
CA THR A 395 -25.84 7.88 14.42
C THR A 395 -27.33 8.19 14.49
N LEU A 396 -28.05 7.50 15.38
CA LEU A 396 -29.45 7.69 15.67
C LEU A 396 -29.63 8.91 16.59
N ASN A 397 -30.43 9.88 16.17
CA ASN A 397 -30.73 11.03 17.01
C ASN A 397 -31.82 10.68 18.05
N THR A 398 -31.42 10.56 19.31
CA THR A 398 -32.30 10.16 20.43
C THR A 398 -32.95 11.34 21.15
N THR A 399 -32.63 12.58 20.78
CA THR A 399 -33.02 13.78 21.56
C THR A 399 -34.51 14.12 21.50
N ASN A 400 -35.18 13.80 20.39
CA ASN A 400 -36.57 14.22 20.15
C ASN A 400 -37.58 13.06 20.07
N VAL A 401 -37.14 11.81 20.29
CA VAL A 401 -37.99 10.64 20.07
C VAL A 401 -37.85 9.64 21.21
N ASN A 402 -38.95 9.41 21.93
CA ASN A 402 -39.10 8.24 22.80
C ASN A 402 -39.27 7.00 21.92
N LEU A 403 -38.18 6.53 21.29
CA LEU A 403 -38.16 5.22 20.66
C LEU A 403 -38.55 4.21 21.73
N GLY A 404 -39.73 3.60 21.60
CA GLY A 404 -40.10 2.49 22.47
C GLY A 404 -39.04 1.39 22.36
N ASN A 405 -38.80 0.64 23.42
CA ASN A 405 -37.80 -0.45 23.47
C ASN A 405 -37.93 -1.48 22.32
N SER A 406 -39.06 -1.51 21.63
CA SER A 406 -39.39 -2.43 20.52
C SER A 406 -39.36 -1.79 19.12
N SER A 407 -38.79 -0.59 18.97
CA SER A 407 -38.59 0.08 17.68
C SER A 407 -37.11 0.23 17.36
N SER A 408 -36.73 -0.03 16.12
CA SER A 408 -35.33 0.00 15.69
C SER A 408 -35.23 0.35 14.21
N VAL A 409 -34.14 1.01 13.83
CA VAL A 409 -33.82 1.27 12.44
C VAL A 409 -32.94 0.14 11.93
N VAL A 410 -33.41 -0.53 10.87
CA VAL A 410 -32.61 -1.50 10.11
C VAL A 410 -31.97 -0.75 8.95
N ALA A 411 -30.66 -0.88 8.81
CA ALA A 411 -29.90 -0.32 7.70
C ALA A 411 -29.12 -1.41 6.97
N CYS A 412 -29.02 -1.28 5.65
CA CYS A 412 -28.28 -2.21 4.79
C CYS A 412 -27.44 -1.43 3.79
N LEU A 413 -26.12 -1.63 3.86
CA LEU A 413 -25.15 -1.12 2.89
C LEU A 413 -24.82 -2.23 1.89
N SER A 414 -25.27 -2.09 0.65
CA SER A 414 -25.07 -3.08 -0.42
C SER A 414 -24.42 -2.46 -1.65
N GLN A 415 -23.75 -3.30 -2.43
CA GLN A 415 -23.02 -2.89 -3.63
C GLN A 415 -23.82 -3.23 -4.89
N GLY A 416 -23.82 -2.32 -5.88
CA GLY A 416 -24.37 -2.55 -7.22
C GLY A 416 -25.91 -2.54 -7.32
N ALA A 417 -26.61 -2.93 -6.25
CA ALA A 417 -28.05 -2.77 -6.10
C ALA A 417 -28.44 -2.52 -4.64
N PRO A 418 -29.52 -1.76 -4.40
CA PRO A 418 -30.12 -1.57 -3.08
C PRO A 418 -30.98 -2.78 -2.66
N VAL A 419 -31.04 -3.05 -1.36
CA VAL A 419 -32.00 -4.00 -0.78
C VAL A 419 -33.31 -3.25 -0.48
N LEU A 420 -34.35 -3.52 -1.27
CA LEU A 420 -35.61 -2.77 -1.19
C LEU A 420 -36.55 -3.23 -0.07
N TYR A 421 -36.37 -4.44 0.44
CA TYR A 421 -37.19 -5.00 1.52
C TYR A 421 -36.29 -5.31 2.71
N LEU A 422 -36.39 -4.51 3.77
CA LEU A 422 -35.61 -4.66 4.99
C LEU A 422 -36.44 -5.38 6.05
N ASN A 423 -35.87 -6.44 6.64
CA ASN A 423 -36.48 -7.21 7.71
C ASN A 423 -35.44 -7.60 8.76
N HIS A 424 -35.86 -7.76 10.02
CA HIS A 424 -35.02 -8.22 11.13
C HIS A 424 -34.39 -9.60 10.91
N SER A 425 -35.08 -10.48 10.19
CA SER A 425 -34.67 -11.88 10.00
C SER A 425 -33.83 -12.13 8.74
N GLN A 426 -33.85 -11.21 7.77
CA GLN A 426 -33.17 -11.39 6.49
C GLN A 426 -31.78 -10.73 6.52
N PRO A 427 -30.72 -11.44 6.12
CA PRO A 427 -29.40 -10.84 6.01
C PRO A 427 -29.38 -9.77 4.91
N CYS A 428 -28.65 -8.68 5.14
CA CYS A 428 -28.38 -7.65 4.14
C CYS A 428 -27.57 -8.25 2.99
N ARG A 429 -28.24 -8.67 1.92
CA ARG A 429 -27.63 -9.37 0.78
C ARG A 429 -28.48 -9.20 -0.48
N THR A 430 -27.81 -9.05 -1.62
CA THR A 430 -28.40 -9.21 -2.95
C THR A 430 -28.01 -10.57 -3.52
N ASP A 431 -28.65 -11.03 -4.58
CA ASP A 431 -28.35 -12.37 -5.12
C ASP A 431 -26.88 -12.52 -5.59
N PHE A 432 -26.24 -11.42 -5.98
CA PHE A 432 -24.84 -11.42 -6.43
C PHE A 432 -23.84 -10.92 -5.40
N PHE A 433 -24.23 -10.06 -4.46
CA PHE A 433 -23.30 -9.39 -3.54
C PHE A 433 -23.77 -9.50 -2.08
N GLY A 434 -22.84 -9.79 -1.18
CA GLY A 434 -23.05 -9.59 0.25
C GLY A 434 -23.16 -8.10 0.58
N GLY A 435 -23.93 -7.77 1.61
CA GLY A 435 -24.01 -6.41 2.16
C GLY A 435 -23.70 -6.38 3.65
N TYR A 436 -23.64 -5.18 4.20
CA TYR A 436 -23.38 -4.93 5.62
C TYR A 436 -24.66 -4.41 6.27
N GLY A 437 -25.25 -5.23 7.15
CA GLY A 437 -26.47 -4.89 7.89
C GLY A 437 -26.15 -4.24 9.23
N PHE A 438 -26.93 -3.24 9.62
CA PHE A 438 -26.84 -2.55 10.90
C PHE A 438 -28.21 -2.49 11.56
N LEU A 439 -28.21 -2.58 12.88
CA LEU A 439 -29.40 -2.42 13.71
C LEU A 439 -29.13 -1.29 14.70
N LEU A 440 -29.91 -0.22 14.61
CA LEU A 440 -29.82 0.93 15.50
C LEU A 440 -31.07 0.98 16.39
N ASN A 441 -30.86 1.16 17.68
CA ASN A 441 -31.92 1.33 18.66
C ASN A 441 -31.48 2.34 19.73
N ALA A 442 -32.34 2.63 20.71
CA ALA A 442 -32.01 3.60 21.76
C ALA A 442 -30.80 3.19 22.62
N SER A 443 -30.54 1.87 22.78
CA SER A 443 -29.40 1.37 23.57
C SER A 443 -28.08 1.33 22.79
N VAL A 444 -28.14 1.13 21.48
CA VAL A 444 -27.02 1.13 20.53
C VAL A 444 -27.33 2.14 19.43
N PRO A 445 -27.22 3.46 19.74
CA PRO A 445 -27.59 4.50 18.79
C PRO A 445 -26.54 4.73 17.70
N LYS A 446 -25.37 4.08 17.78
CA LYS A 446 -24.26 4.30 16.85
C LYS A 446 -23.76 2.98 16.27
N ALA A 447 -23.60 2.94 14.95
CA ALA A 447 -22.96 1.85 14.22
C ALA A 447 -21.86 2.39 13.31
N VAL A 448 -20.76 1.66 13.18
CA VAL A 448 -19.62 2.04 12.34
C VAL A 448 -19.19 0.81 11.53
N VAL A 449 -18.79 1.01 10.28
CA VAL A 449 -18.07 0.02 9.48
C VAL A 449 -16.94 0.68 8.71
N ARG A 450 -15.81 -0.01 8.59
CA ARG A 450 -14.66 0.43 7.80
C ARG A 450 -14.28 -0.66 6.81
N LEU A 451 -14.21 -0.32 5.54
CA LEU A 451 -13.90 -1.23 4.45
C LEU A 451 -12.60 -0.77 3.77
N PRO A 452 -11.44 -1.34 4.12
CA PRO A 452 -10.19 -1.04 3.44
C PRO A 452 -10.25 -1.62 2.03
N PHE A 453 -9.82 -0.83 1.06
CA PHE A 453 -9.88 -1.15 -0.36
C PHE A 453 -11.29 -1.63 -0.79
N PRO A 454 -12.28 -0.72 -0.73
CA PRO A 454 -13.65 -1.00 -1.16
C PRO A 454 -13.71 -1.25 -2.67
N GLN A 455 -14.64 -2.08 -3.13
CA GLN A 455 -14.82 -2.34 -4.56
C GLN A 455 -15.36 -1.11 -5.30
N SER A 456 -14.90 -0.93 -6.54
CA SER A 456 -15.40 0.09 -7.47
C SER A 456 -16.82 -0.26 -7.90
N ALA A 457 -17.81 0.46 -7.39
CA ALA A 457 -19.22 0.31 -7.71
C ALA A 457 -20.01 1.46 -7.08
N THR A 458 -21.28 1.57 -7.44
CA THR A 458 -22.23 2.38 -6.66
C THR A 458 -22.64 1.61 -5.41
N TRP A 459 -22.41 2.21 -4.25
CA TRP A 459 -22.82 1.69 -2.95
C TRP A 459 -24.16 2.30 -2.55
N TYR A 460 -25.09 1.48 -2.09
CA TYR A 460 -26.42 1.89 -1.69
C TYR A 460 -26.63 1.67 -0.20
N LEU A 461 -26.99 2.71 0.53
CA LEU A 461 -27.45 2.63 1.91
C LEU A 461 -28.98 2.70 1.91
N THR A 462 -29.62 1.64 2.39
CA THR A 462 -31.07 1.58 2.57
C THR A 462 -31.38 1.52 4.07
N MET A 463 -32.33 2.33 4.53
CA MET A 463 -32.71 2.43 5.94
C MET A 463 -34.23 2.43 6.09
N GLN A 464 -34.76 1.68 7.05
CA GLN A 464 -36.19 1.67 7.35
C GLN A 464 -36.44 1.51 8.85
N LEU A 465 -37.45 2.21 9.35
CA LEU A 465 -37.90 2.08 10.73
C LEU A 465 -38.78 0.83 10.86
N MET A 466 -38.38 -0.09 11.73
CA MET A 466 -39.13 -1.31 12.05
C MET A 466 -39.75 -1.18 13.44
N CYS A 467 -41.02 -1.56 13.57
CA CYS A 467 -41.77 -1.58 14.81
C CYS A 467 -42.39 -2.95 15.03
N ASN A 468 -42.33 -3.47 16.26
CA ASN A 468 -42.86 -4.79 16.60
C ASN A 468 -44.41 -4.82 16.73
N SER A 469 -45.05 -3.66 16.95
CA SER A 469 -46.50 -3.50 16.85
C SER A 469 -46.90 -2.99 15.46
N SER A 470 -48.08 -3.42 14.98
CA SER A 470 -48.63 -3.06 13.67
C SER A 470 -48.79 -1.56 13.41
N ASP A 471 -48.73 -0.74 14.46
CA ASP A 471 -48.59 0.71 14.38
C ASP A 471 -47.34 1.15 15.15
N CYS A 472 -46.51 1.99 14.53
CA CYS A 472 -45.35 2.64 15.19
C CYS A 472 -45.78 3.76 16.17
N GLY A 473 -47.04 3.77 16.63
CA GLY A 473 -47.62 4.87 17.42
C GLY A 473 -47.47 6.23 16.71
N ASN A 474 -47.21 7.29 17.49
CA ASN A 474 -46.98 8.65 16.97
C ASN A 474 -45.59 8.85 16.32
N THR A 475 -44.71 7.85 16.39
CA THR A 475 -43.34 7.93 15.86
C THR A 475 -43.29 7.34 14.45
N SER A 476 -43.78 8.11 13.47
CA SER A 476 -43.78 7.70 12.05
C SER A 476 -42.43 7.93 11.35
N ALA A 477 -41.55 8.75 11.93
CA ALA A 477 -40.24 9.06 11.39
C ALA A 477 -39.19 9.28 12.49
N VAL A 478 -37.94 8.89 12.20
CA VAL A 478 -36.79 9.06 13.08
C VAL A 478 -35.62 9.65 12.29
N HIS A 479 -34.78 10.46 12.92
CA HIS A 479 -33.62 11.05 12.26
C HIS A 479 -32.35 10.22 12.49
N VAL A 480 -31.69 9.85 11.41
CA VAL A 480 -30.38 9.19 11.39
C VAL A 480 -29.39 10.11 10.70
N VAL A 481 -28.17 10.21 11.25
CA VAL A 481 -27.05 10.92 10.63
C VAL A 481 -26.13 9.90 9.97
N PRO A 482 -26.18 9.76 8.62
CA PRO A 482 -25.22 8.95 7.88
C PRO A 482 -23.98 9.78 7.52
N GLU A 483 -22.84 9.43 8.10
CA GLU A 483 -21.53 9.95 7.73
C GLU A 483 -20.84 8.91 6.84
N PHE A 484 -20.81 9.17 5.54
CA PHE A 484 -20.16 8.32 4.55
C PHE A 484 -19.00 9.08 3.90
N PHE A 485 -17.78 8.56 4.06
CA PHE A 485 -16.58 9.20 3.51
C PHE A 485 -15.50 8.17 3.22
N VAL A 486 -14.60 8.50 2.29
CA VAL A 486 -13.40 7.72 2.01
C VAL A 486 -12.21 8.47 2.61
N SER A 487 -11.39 7.77 3.38
CA SER A 487 -10.10 8.26 3.89
C SER A 487 -8.95 7.51 3.21
N ALA A 488 -7.78 8.12 3.12
CA ALA A 488 -6.62 7.44 2.56
C ALA A 488 -6.24 6.19 3.40
N CYS A 489 -6.14 6.33 4.71
CA CYS A 489 -5.77 5.23 5.61
C CYS A 489 -6.88 4.89 6.62
N VAL A 490 -6.80 3.68 7.18
CA VAL A 490 -7.68 3.23 8.25
C VAL A 490 -7.32 4.00 9.53
N GLU A 491 -8.28 4.74 10.11
CA GLU A 491 -8.09 5.58 11.31
C GLU A 491 -6.85 6.50 11.25
N ASP A 492 -6.49 6.98 10.05
CA ASP A 492 -5.30 7.81 9.82
C ASP A 492 -4.00 7.22 10.40
N CYS A 493 -3.92 5.88 10.50
CA CYS A 493 -2.81 5.12 11.06
C CYS A 493 -2.57 5.31 12.57
N GLY A 494 -3.55 5.86 13.30
CA GLY A 494 -3.46 6.08 14.74
C GLY A 494 -2.29 6.98 15.15
N THR A 495 -1.85 6.86 16.40
CA THR A 495 -0.76 7.69 16.94
C THR A 495 0.64 7.16 16.63
N TYR A 496 0.75 5.87 16.30
CA TYR A 496 2.03 5.17 16.11
C TYR A 496 2.29 4.79 14.65
N GLY A 497 1.55 5.37 13.71
CA GLY A 497 1.72 5.13 12.29
C GLY A 497 1.73 6.42 11.48
N GLU A 498 2.23 6.32 10.24
CA GLU A 498 2.12 7.37 9.23
C GLU A 498 1.39 6.82 8.01
N CYS A 499 0.39 7.56 7.52
CA CYS A 499 -0.27 7.24 6.27
C CYS A 499 0.62 7.61 5.09
N ARG A 500 0.97 6.64 4.24
CA ARG A 500 1.77 6.87 3.04
C ARG A 500 0.98 6.56 1.78
N LEU A 501 1.03 7.51 0.85
CA LEU A 501 0.52 7.33 -0.51
C LEU A 501 1.55 6.54 -1.33
N LEU A 502 1.07 5.47 -1.94
CA LEU A 502 1.80 4.55 -2.78
C LEU A 502 1.29 4.62 -4.22
N ARG A 503 2.16 4.30 -5.16
CA ARG A 503 1.87 4.36 -6.59
C ARG A 503 2.28 3.08 -7.29
N SER A 504 1.33 2.44 -7.96
CA SER A 504 1.59 1.38 -8.93
C SER A 504 1.19 1.85 -10.32
N TYR A 505 2.18 2.27 -11.11
CA TYR A 505 2.00 2.88 -12.43
C TYR A 505 1.05 4.08 -12.41
N SER A 506 -0.20 3.93 -12.87
CA SER A 506 -1.23 4.98 -12.87
C SER A 506 -2.22 4.86 -11.72
N TYR A 507 -2.12 3.83 -10.89
CA TYR A 507 -3.02 3.57 -9.77
C TYR A 507 -2.39 4.03 -8.45
N LEU A 508 -3.13 4.81 -7.67
CA LEU A 508 -2.74 5.29 -6.35
C LEU A 508 -3.49 4.49 -5.28
N TYR A 509 -2.79 4.22 -4.18
CA TYR A 509 -3.34 3.55 -3.01
C TYR A 509 -2.55 3.98 -1.79
N SER A 510 -3.12 3.83 -0.61
CA SER A 510 -2.48 4.25 0.63
C SER A 510 -2.42 3.11 1.63
N ALA A 511 -1.40 3.16 2.48
CA ALA A 511 -1.21 2.20 3.56
C ALA A 511 -0.44 2.83 4.71
N CYS A 512 -0.62 2.25 5.90
CA CYS A 512 0.08 2.68 7.10
C CYS A 512 1.48 2.09 7.19
N VAL A 513 2.45 2.92 7.57
CA VAL A 513 3.78 2.50 8.03
C VAL A 513 3.82 2.67 9.54
N CYS A 514 3.91 1.56 10.26
CA CYS A 514 3.91 1.57 11.72
C CYS A 514 5.31 1.82 12.28
N LYS A 515 5.36 2.44 13.45
CA LYS A 515 6.58 2.80 14.19
C LYS A 515 6.65 2.05 15.50
N ALA A 516 7.84 1.98 16.08
CA ALA A 516 8.09 1.49 17.43
C ALA A 516 7.58 0.07 17.70
N GLY A 517 7.63 -0.81 16.70
CA GLY A 517 7.19 -2.20 16.80
C GLY A 517 5.67 -2.40 16.79
N TRP A 518 4.87 -1.34 16.62
CA TRP A 518 3.43 -1.48 16.36
C TRP A 518 3.19 -2.15 15.01
N ASN A 519 2.12 -2.92 14.92
CA ASN A 519 1.72 -3.65 13.72
C ASN A 519 0.24 -3.39 13.38
N GLY A 520 -0.24 -4.02 12.31
CA GLY A 520 -1.63 -3.92 11.88
C GLY A 520 -1.90 -2.86 10.83
N TRP A 521 -3.07 -2.94 10.21
CA TRP A 521 -3.48 -2.04 9.13
C TRP A 521 -3.71 -0.60 9.55
N GLY A 522 -4.05 -0.37 10.81
CA GLY A 522 -4.17 0.96 11.42
C GLY A 522 -3.06 1.27 12.45
N CYS A 523 -2.00 0.46 12.52
CA CYS A 523 -0.97 0.56 13.56
C CYS A 523 -1.52 0.52 15.00
N THR A 524 -2.57 -0.28 15.22
CA THR A 524 -3.29 -0.45 16.49
C THR A 524 -2.97 -1.76 17.20
N ASP A 525 -2.16 -2.63 16.60
CA ASP A 525 -1.75 -3.91 17.20
C ASP A 525 -0.48 -3.71 18.05
N ASP A 526 -0.62 -3.92 19.35
CA ASP A 526 0.42 -3.72 20.36
C ASP A 526 1.22 -4.99 20.69
N SER A 527 0.93 -6.12 20.04
CA SER A 527 1.55 -7.43 20.32
C SER A 527 3.09 -7.43 20.29
N THR A 528 3.69 -6.61 19.44
CA THR A 528 5.15 -6.44 19.32
C THR A 528 5.62 -5.01 19.64
N ALA A 529 4.74 -4.19 20.21
CA ALA A 529 5.05 -2.79 20.48
C ALA A 529 6.20 -2.66 21.49
N GLN A 530 7.15 -1.80 21.18
CA GLN A 530 8.28 -1.52 22.06
C GLN A 530 7.85 -0.59 23.19
N SER A 531 8.26 -0.91 24.42
CA SER A 531 8.03 -0.03 25.57
C SER A 531 8.77 1.30 25.42
N TYR A 532 8.21 2.37 26.00
CA TYR A 532 8.82 3.70 25.98
C TYR A 532 10.25 3.68 26.56
N LEU A 533 10.49 2.92 27.63
CA LEU A 533 11.82 2.77 28.22
C LEU A 533 12.83 2.18 27.22
N ARG A 534 12.41 1.19 26.42
CA ARG A 534 13.28 0.58 25.40
C ARG A 534 13.60 1.57 24.28
N GLN A 535 12.60 2.31 23.79
CA GLN A 535 12.78 3.36 22.78
C GLN A 535 13.75 4.45 23.26
N LEU A 536 13.55 4.92 24.50
CA LEU A 536 14.42 5.93 25.12
C LEU A 536 15.85 5.40 25.29
N THR A 537 16.01 4.17 25.76
CA THR A 537 17.33 3.55 25.96
C THR A 537 18.07 3.39 24.63
N ALA A 538 17.39 2.94 23.58
CA ALA A 538 17.97 2.82 22.24
C ALA A 538 18.43 4.19 21.71
N THR A 539 17.59 5.21 21.85
CA THR A 539 17.90 6.60 21.45
C THR A 539 19.08 7.15 22.23
N LEU A 540 19.09 7.02 23.56
CA LEU A 540 20.19 7.50 24.39
C LEU A 540 21.51 6.77 24.09
N LEU A 541 21.48 5.45 23.89
CA LEU A 541 22.69 4.69 23.58
C LEU A 541 23.33 5.16 22.27
N LEU A 542 22.54 5.24 21.19
CA LEU A 542 23.04 5.63 19.85
C LEU A 542 23.45 7.11 19.76
N THR A 543 22.86 7.98 20.57
CA THR A 543 23.17 9.42 20.56
C THR A 543 24.36 9.75 21.48
N LEU A 544 24.41 9.18 22.70
CA LEU A 544 25.48 9.43 23.67
C LEU A 544 26.78 8.72 23.30
N SER A 545 26.74 7.57 22.61
CA SER A 545 27.94 6.89 22.11
C SER A 545 28.79 7.79 21.21
N ASN A 546 28.15 8.65 20.42
CA ASN A 546 28.83 9.62 19.55
C ASN A 546 29.64 10.67 20.32
N LEU A 547 29.32 10.95 21.59
CA LEU A 547 30.12 11.87 22.43
C LEU A 547 31.52 11.34 22.73
N PHE A 548 31.83 10.07 22.46
CA PHE A 548 33.20 9.55 22.51
C PHE A 548 34.14 10.18 21.47
N PHE A 549 33.63 10.93 20.49
CA PHE A 549 34.46 11.81 19.66
C PHE A 549 35.03 13.02 20.42
N LEU A 550 34.47 13.42 21.57
CA LEU A 550 34.99 14.56 22.35
C LEU A 550 36.46 14.39 22.77
N PRO A 551 36.89 13.25 23.37
CA PRO A 551 38.31 12.96 23.59
C PRO A 551 39.18 13.09 22.33
N VAL A 552 38.68 12.61 21.18
CA VAL A 552 39.39 12.66 19.89
C VAL A 552 39.62 14.11 19.48
N ILE A 553 38.56 14.94 19.53
CA ILE A 553 38.59 16.36 19.19
C ILE A 553 39.59 17.10 20.10
N VAL A 554 39.53 16.86 21.41
CA VAL A 554 40.45 17.48 22.39
C VAL A 554 41.90 17.11 22.09
N VAL A 555 42.18 15.83 21.77
CA VAL A 555 43.53 15.38 21.41
C VAL A 555 44.00 16.00 20.09
N ALA A 556 43.15 16.07 19.08
CA ALA A 556 43.45 16.68 17.79
C ALA A 556 43.80 18.17 17.95
N ILE A 557 42.99 18.93 18.70
CA ILE A 557 43.24 20.36 18.98
C ILE A 557 44.55 20.54 19.76
N LYS A 558 44.78 19.76 20.83
CA LYS A 558 46.03 19.83 21.62
C LYS A 558 47.28 19.53 20.79
N ARG A 559 47.14 18.72 19.74
CA ARG A 559 48.22 18.37 18.82
C ARG A 559 48.30 19.27 17.58
N SER A 560 47.44 20.30 17.50
CA SER A 560 47.36 21.28 16.39
C SER A 560 46.87 20.71 15.05
N TYR A 561 46.04 19.65 15.08
CA TYR A 561 45.36 19.08 13.92
C TYR A 561 43.96 19.69 13.74
N PHE A 562 43.88 20.97 13.37
CA PHE A 562 42.60 21.71 13.30
C PHE A 562 41.67 21.23 12.19
N THR A 563 42.21 20.86 11.03
CA THR A 563 41.42 20.36 9.90
C THR A 563 40.73 19.05 10.26
N GLU A 564 41.48 18.12 10.86
CA GLU A 564 40.95 16.84 11.33
C GLU A 564 39.93 17.04 12.46
N ALA A 565 40.23 17.93 13.41
CA ALA A 565 39.29 18.27 14.49
C ALA A 565 37.95 18.80 13.97
N SER A 566 37.95 19.61 12.90
CA SER A 566 36.71 20.12 12.29
C SER A 566 35.84 19.00 11.70
N ILE A 567 36.46 17.98 11.10
CA ILE A 567 35.75 16.82 10.54
C ILE A 567 35.19 15.95 11.66
N TYR A 568 35.94 15.73 12.75
CA TYR A 568 35.44 14.97 13.91
C TYR A 568 34.26 15.66 14.59
N ILE A 569 34.28 17.00 14.69
CA ILE A 569 33.14 17.79 15.19
C ILE A 569 31.92 17.61 14.28
N PHE A 570 32.13 17.71 12.96
CA PHE A 570 31.08 17.48 11.97
C PHE A 570 30.45 16.08 12.12
N THR A 571 31.28 15.03 12.17
CA THR A 571 30.84 13.65 12.36
C THR A 571 30.04 13.49 13.65
N MET A 572 30.57 13.97 14.77
CA MET A 572 29.89 13.87 16.08
C MET A 572 28.50 14.52 16.03
N PHE A 573 28.42 15.76 15.52
CA PHE A 573 27.17 16.50 15.47
C PHE A 573 26.11 15.79 14.60
N PHE A 574 26.44 15.51 13.35
CA PHE A 574 25.46 14.94 12.41
C PHE A 574 25.11 13.49 12.74
N SER A 575 26.05 12.69 13.26
CA SER A 575 25.75 11.32 13.70
C SER A 575 24.80 11.29 14.90
N THR A 576 25.01 12.17 15.89
CA THR A 576 24.11 12.28 17.05
C THR A 576 22.69 12.64 16.61
N PHE A 577 22.52 13.70 15.79
CA PHE A 577 21.18 14.12 15.38
C PHE A 577 20.53 13.18 14.36
N TYR A 578 21.32 12.50 13.53
CA TYR A 578 20.82 11.44 12.67
C TYR A 578 20.19 10.31 13.49
N HIS A 579 20.90 9.78 14.49
CA HIS A 579 20.36 8.69 15.31
C HIS A 579 19.21 9.13 16.23
N ALA A 580 19.18 10.40 16.66
CA ALA A 580 18.02 10.96 17.34
C ALA A 580 16.77 11.01 16.43
N CYS A 581 16.97 11.20 15.12
CA CYS A 581 15.91 11.22 14.11
C CYS A 581 15.51 9.82 13.60
N ASP A 582 16.44 8.86 13.62
CA ASP A 582 16.25 7.50 13.08
C ASP A 582 15.48 6.57 14.05
N GLN A 583 15.47 6.86 15.36
CA GLN A 583 14.75 6.03 16.32
C GLN A 583 13.25 6.19 16.20
N PRO A 584 12.46 5.12 16.09
CA PRO A 584 11.02 5.22 15.89
C PRO A 584 10.28 5.47 17.22
N GLY A 585 9.18 6.24 17.16
CA GLY A 585 8.25 6.44 18.28
C GLY A 585 8.17 7.89 18.76
N VAL A 586 7.91 8.08 20.06
CA VAL A 586 7.74 9.42 20.67
C VAL A 586 9.08 10.11 20.95
N ALA A 587 10.17 9.35 20.99
CA ALA A 587 11.51 9.85 21.28
C ALA A 587 12.26 10.40 20.03
N VAL A 588 11.61 10.46 18.87
CA VAL A 588 12.19 11.00 17.62
C VAL A 588 12.48 12.49 17.77
N MET A 589 13.67 12.92 17.35
CA MET A 589 14.01 14.33 17.19
C MET A 589 14.78 14.57 15.89
N CYS A 590 14.14 15.22 14.91
CA CYS A 590 14.76 15.60 13.64
C CYS A 590 14.94 17.11 13.58
N ILE A 591 16.18 17.59 13.50
CA ILE A 591 16.51 19.02 13.32
C ILE A 591 16.47 19.46 11.85
N MET A 592 16.51 18.48 10.93
CA MET A 592 16.57 18.64 9.47
C MET A 592 15.97 17.37 8.84
N ASP A 593 15.73 17.40 7.52
CA ASP A 593 15.27 16.24 6.76
C ASP A 593 16.12 14.99 7.02
N TYR A 594 15.44 13.85 7.20
CA TYR A 594 16.07 12.56 7.49
C TYR A 594 17.14 12.17 6.47
N ASP A 595 16.86 12.36 5.17
CA ASP A 595 17.79 12.03 4.09
C ASP A 595 19.09 12.86 4.17
N ALA A 596 18.98 14.13 4.56
CA ALA A 596 20.13 15.01 4.72
C ALA A 596 20.97 14.64 5.95
N LEU A 597 20.31 14.36 7.10
CA LEU A 597 20.99 13.89 8.30
C LEU A 597 21.73 12.57 8.05
N GLN A 598 21.07 11.62 7.37
CA GLN A 598 21.68 10.34 7.00
C GLN A 598 22.88 10.54 6.09
N TYR A 599 22.77 11.39 5.07
CA TYR A 599 23.89 11.71 4.18
C TYR A 599 25.09 12.27 4.95
N CYS A 600 24.87 13.22 5.85
CA CYS A 600 25.94 13.84 6.63
C CYS A 600 26.60 12.86 7.62
N ASP A 601 25.86 11.93 8.22
CA ASP A 601 26.41 10.89 9.10
C ASP A 601 27.39 9.96 8.35
N PHE A 602 26.96 9.40 7.21
CA PHE A 602 27.82 8.53 6.39
C PHE A 602 29.02 9.29 5.82
N LEU A 603 28.81 10.49 5.26
CA LEU A 603 29.89 11.33 4.75
C LEU A 603 30.92 11.65 5.84
N GLY A 604 30.44 12.13 6.99
CA GLY A 604 31.29 12.48 8.13
C GLY A 604 32.10 11.28 8.62
N SER A 605 31.48 10.12 8.76
CA SER A 605 32.14 8.90 9.22
C SER A 605 33.26 8.44 8.27
N VAL A 606 33.00 8.40 6.96
CA VAL A 606 34.00 7.99 5.96
C VAL A 606 35.13 9.03 5.84
N CYS A 607 34.79 10.33 5.84
CA CYS A 607 35.79 11.41 5.83
C CYS A 607 36.69 11.37 7.07
N SER A 608 36.13 11.09 8.25
CA SER A 608 36.89 10.94 9.50
C SER A 608 37.93 9.81 9.40
N ILE A 609 37.58 8.66 8.82
CA ILE A 609 38.53 7.57 8.61
C ILE A 609 39.59 7.97 7.58
N TRP A 610 39.20 8.58 6.46
CA TRP A 610 40.09 9.04 5.38
C TRP A 610 41.17 9.99 5.90
N VAL A 611 40.80 11.07 6.59
CA VAL A 611 41.76 12.06 7.07
C VAL A 611 42.66 11.52 8.17
N THR A 612 42.14 10.63 9.02
CA THR A 612 42.94 9.98 10.07
C THR A 612 44.07 9.14 9.47
N ILE A 613 43.77 8.29 8.48
CA ILE A 613 44.76 7.41 7.84
C ILE A 613 45.81 8.24 7.09
N LEU A 614 45.40 9.26 6.34
CA LEU A 614 46.34 10.14 5.64
C LEU A 614 47.20 10.96 6.60
N CYS A 615 46.67 11.35 7.76
CA CYS A 615 47.47 11.98 8.81
C CYS A 615 48.57 11.03 9.34
N MET A 616 48.27 9.73 9.48
CA MET A 616 49.27 8.71 9.84
C MET A 616 50.34 8.49 8.77
N ALA A 617 50.02 8.70 7.48
CA ALA A 617 51.00 8.61 6.39
C ALA A 617 52.12 9.66 6.52
N ARG A 618 51.87 10.77 7.25
CA ARG A 618 52.82 11.87 7.50
C ARG A 618 53.45 12.46 6.23
N ILE A 619 52.76 12.42 5.10
CA ILE A 619 53.22 12.99 3.81
C ILE A 619 53.31 14.53 3.86
N ARG A 620 54.00 15.16 2.89
CA ARG A 620 54.19 16.62 2.85
C ARG A 620 52.84 17.34 2.87
N ASP A 621 52.74 18.43 3.61
CA ASP A 621 51.47 19.12 3.88
C ASP A 621 50.71 19.51 2.60
N THR A 622 51.42 19.96 1.55
CA THR A 622 50.79 20.28 0.26
C THR A 622 50.04 19.09 -0.34
N PHE A 623 50.64 17.90 -0.34
CA PHE A 623 49.98 16.70 -0.86
C PHE A 623 48.89 16.18 0.09
N LYS A 624 49.13 16.28 1.40
CA LYS A 624 48.18 15.90 2.44
C LYS A 624 46.85 16.64 2.28
N TYR A 625 46.89 17.97 2.23
CA TYR A 625 45.67 18.79 2.15
C TYR A 625 45.01 18.70 0.77
N THR A 626 45.77 18.53 -0.31
CA THR A 626 45.19 18.23 -1.64
C THR A 626 44.43 16.91 -1.63
N LEU A 627 44.99 15.85 -1.02
CA LEU A 627 44.31 14.56 -0.89
C LEU A 627 43.11 14.61 0.07
N PHE A 628 43.15 15.47 1.10
CA PHE A 628 41.98 15.70 1.95
C PHE A 628 40.82 16.28 1.14
N MET A 629 41.06 17.36 0.40
CA MET A 629 40.01 18.03 -0.39
C MET A 629 39.51 17.15 -1.54
N LEU A 630 40.42 16.56 -2.33
CA LEU A 630 40.06 15.69 -3.44
C LEU A 630 39.29 14.45 -2.95
N GLY A 631 39.78 13.82 -1.89
CA GLY A 631 39.13 12.66 -1.29
C GLY A 631 37.74 13.01 -0.75
N ALA A 632 37.59 14.12 -0.03
CA ALA A 632 36.30 14.57 0.48
C ALA A 632 35.28 14.82 -0.63
N LEU A 633 35.67 15.45 -1.75
CA LEU A 633 34.79 15.67 -2.90
C LEU A 633 34.36 14.35 -3.57
N LEU A 634 35.28 13.40 -3.73
CA LEU A 634 34.98 12.08 -4.30
C LEU A 634 34.07 11.25 -3.38
N ILE A 635 34.32 11.28 -2.06
CA ILE A 635 33.47 10.63 -1.07
C ILE A 635 32.08 11.26 -1.08
N ALA A 636 31.97 12.59 -1.10
CA ALA A 636 30.69 13.30 -1.15
C ALA A 636 29.85 12.92 -2.37
N MET A 637 30.47 12.83 -3.56
CA MET A 637 29.82 12.37 -4.79
C MET A 637 29.41 10.88 -4.69
N SER A 638 30.31 10.02 -4.19
CA SER A 638 30.05 8.58 -4.01
C SER A 638 28.87 8.31 -3.05
N MET A 639 28.78 9.06 -1.95
CA MET A 639 27.67 8.97 -0.98
C MET A 639 26.32 9.37 -1.61
N GLN A 640 26.29 10.30 -2.57
CA GLN A 640 25.04 10.64 -3.27
C GLN A 640 24.56 9.52 -4.21
N LEU A 641 25.49 8.80 -4.85
CA LEU A 641 25.15 7.72 -5.78
C LEU A 641 24.58 6.48 -5.05
N ASP A 642 25.26 6.02 -3.99
CA ASP A 642 24.77 4.88 -3.20
C ASP A 642 25.28 4.92 -1.75
N ARG A 643 24.59 5.66 -0.88
CA ARG A 643 24.95 5.81 0.54
C ARG A 643 25.10 4.48 1.31
N LYS A 644 24.45 3.39 0.87
CA LYS A 644 24.51 2.07 1.55
C LYS A 644 25.48 1.09 0.90
N GLY A 645 26.13 1.46 -0.20
CA GLY A 645 27.02 0.57 -0.94
C GLY A 645 28.27 0.22 -0.13
N LEU A 646 28.56 -1.08 0.04
CA LEU A 646 29.76 -1.56 0.73
C LEU A 646 31.06 -0.92 0.19
N TRP A 647 31.19 -0.79 -1.13
CA TRP A 647 32.37 -0.21 -1.77
C TRP A 647 32.57 1.29 -1.49
N ASN A 648 31.51 2.00 -1.13
CA ASN A 648 31.60 3.42 -0.82
C ASN A 648 32.19 3.65 0.59
N LEU A 649 32.12 2.66 1.48
CA LEU A 649 32.87 2.62 2.74
C LEU A 649 34.27 2.02 2.52
N LEU A 650 34.37 0.86 1.87
CA LEU A 650 35.62 0.10 1.77
C LEU A 650 36.65 0.76 0.83
N GLY A 651 36.21 1.33 -0.29
CA GLY A 651 37.07 1.91 -1.31
C GLY A 651 37.98 3.03 -0.78
N PRO A 652 37.44 4.08 -0.15
CA PRO A 652 38.24 5.15 0.46
C PRO A 652 39.22 4.62 1.51
N VAL A 653 38.79 3.67 2.35
CA VAL A 653 39.65 3.08 3.40
C VAL A 653 40.84 2.33 2.77
N LEU A 654 40.59 1.46 1.79
CA LEU A 654 41.64 0.73 1.09
C LEU A 654 42.61 1.68 0.38
N CYS A 655 42.09 2.70 -0.31
CA CYS A 655 42.91 3.69 -0.99
C CYS A 655 43.81 4.47 0.00
N ALA A 656 43.27 4.93 1.13
CA ALA A 656 44.06 5.62 2.16
C ALA A 656 45.13 4.71 2.77
N LEU A 657 44.79 3.44 3.05
CA LEU A 657 45.75 2.46 3.57
C LEU A 657 46.88 2.20 2.57
N LEU A 658 46.58 2.08 1.28
CA LEU A 658 47.59 1.92 0.22
C LEU A 658 48.55 3.12 0.21
N ILE A 659 48.03 4.35 0.23
CA ILE A 659 48.86 5.58 0.28
C ILE A 659 49.76 5.57 1.53
N MET A 660 49.21 5.22 2.69
CA MET A 660 49.97 5.16 3.95
C MET A 660 51.08 4.10 3.89
N VAL A 661 50.76 2.88 3.43
CA VAL A 661 51.73 1.79 3.31
C VAL A 661 52.84 2.16 2.32
N SER A 662 52.50 2.70 1.14
CA SER A 662 53.48 3.16 0.17
C SER A 662 54.41 4.23 0.74
N ALA A 663 53.86 5.21 1.48
CA ALA A 663 54.66 6.26 2.13
C ALA A 663 55.59 5.70 3.22
N TRP A 664 55.13 4.72 4.01
CA TRP A 664 55.93 4.07 5.05
C TRP A 664 57.02 3.18 4.45
N VAL A 665 56.72 2.44 3.37
CA VAL A 665 57.69 1.60 2.65
C VAL A 665 58.77 2.46 2.02
N SER A 666 58.42 3.53 1.30
CA SER A 666 59.40 4.46 0.72
C SER A 666 60.36 4.98 1.78
N ARG A 667 59.86 5.48 2.93
CA ARG A 667 60.72 5.94 4.03
C ARG A 667 61.54 4.84 4.67
N GLY A 668 60.98 3.63 4.76
CA GLY A 668 61.67 2.48 5.33
C GLY A 668 62.85 2.06 4.48
N VAL A 669 62.69 2.10 3.15
CA VAL A 669 63.76 1.87 2.17
C VAL A 669 64.81 2.96 2.27
N ASP A 670 64.41 4.24 2.28
CA ASP A 670 65.33 5.38 2.37
C ASP A 670 66.17 5.36 3.67
N ARG A 671 65.56 4.93 4.79
CA ARG A 671 66.22 4.90 6.11
C ARG A 671 66.81 3.53 6.50
N ARG A 672 66.69 2.52 5.63
CA ARG A 672 67.11 1.12 5.83
C ARG A 672 66.60 0.47 7.14
N HIS A 673 65.48 0.94 7.69
CA HIS A 673 64.87 0.43 8.92
C HIS A 673 63.34 0.47 8.80
N CYS A 674 62.63 -0.46 9.47
CA CYS A 674 61.17 -0.46 9.49
C CYS A 674 60.62 0.82 10.13
N TYR A 675 59.69 1.50 9.44
CA TYR A 675 59.01 2.68 9.93
C TYR A 675 57.60 2.31 10.43
N PRO A 676 57.16 2.76 11.63
CA PRO A 676 57.85 3.61 12.59
C PRO A 676 58.92 2.86 13.43
N PRO A 677 60.04 3.52 13.78
CA PRO A 677 61.23 2.86 14.35
C PRO A 677 61.14 2.53 15.86
N SER A 678 60.08 2.94 16.56
CA SER A 678 59.97 2.76 18.02
C SER A 678 58.98 1.64 18.39
N TRP A 679 59.48 0.58 19.04
CA TRP A 679 58.67 -0.51 19.60
C TRP A 679 57.56 -0.01 20.56
N GLN A 680 57.86 1.02 21.38
CA GLN A 680 56.88 1.61 22.28
C GLN A 680 55.68 2.21 21.53
N ARG A 681 55.91 2.78 20.34
CA ARG A 681 54.84 3.32 19.49
C ARG A 681 53.96 2.21 18.90
N TRP A 682 54.56 1.06 18.58
CA TRP A 682 53.81 -0.11 18.13
C TRP A 682 52.89 -0.65 19.24
N VAL A 683 53.43 -0.90 20.43
CA VAL A 683 52.67 -1.53 21.52
C VAL A 683 51.65 -0.60 22.17
N LEU A 684 51.97 0.68 22.37
CA LEU A 684 51.10 1.58 23.15
C LEU A 684 50.08 2.36 22.30
N TYR A 685 50.26 2.43 20.98
CA TYR A 685 49.43 3.26 20.11
C TYR A 685 48.91 2.50 18.89
N LEU A 686 49.79 1.93 18.06
CA LEU A 686 49.35 1.31 16.80
C LEU A 686 48.58 0.00 17.02
N ILE A 687 49.09 -0.93 17.83
CA ILE A 687 48.44 -2.22 18.07
C ILE A 687 47.06 -2.03 18.74
N PRO A 688 46.92 -1.24 19.83
CA PRO A 688 45.60 -0.98 20.41
C PRO A 688 44.64 -0.31 19.43
N GLY A 689 45.11 0.68 18.65
CA GLY A 689 44.28 1.36 17.65
C GLY A 689 43.80 0.40 16.55
N ILE A 690 44.70 -0.40 15.98
CA ILE A 690 44.36 -1.39 14.96
C ILE A 690 43.40 -2.46 15.51
N ALA A 691 43.63 -2.94 16.74
CA ALA A 691 42.74 -3.89 17.40
C ALA A 691 41.33 -3.33 17.56
N CYS A 692 41.19 -2.08 18.04
CA CYS A 692 39.89 -1.40 18.14
C CYS A 692 39.19 -1.29 16.77
N ALA A 693 39.91 -0.91 15.71
CA ALA A 693 39.35 -0.81 14.36
C ALA A 693 38.86 -2.17 13.84
N LEU A 694 39.65 -3.24 14.01
CA LEU A 694 39.28 -4.58 13.57
C LEU A 694 38.07 -5.10 14.33
N ILE A 695 38.03 -4.95 15.66
CA ILE A 695 36.87 -5.35 16.47
C ILE A 695 35.63 -4.56 16.04
N GLY A 696 35.75 -3.25 15.82
CA GLY A 696 34.66 -2.42 15.32
C GLY A 696 34.12 -2.92 13.98
N ILE A 697 34.98 -3.15 13.00
CA ILE A 697 34.58 -3.67 11.68
C ILE A 697 33.92 -5.04 11.81
N CYS A 698 34.47 -5.94 12.62
CA CYS A 698 33.88 -7.26 12.84
C CYS A 698 32.47 -7.18 13.44
N LEU A 699 32.25 -6.29 14.41
CA LEU A 699 30.91 -6.07 15.00
C LEU A 699 29.93 -5.52 13.96
N TYR A 700 30.37 -4.59 13.11
CA TYR A 700 29.54 -4.01 12.07
C TYR A 700 29.15 -5.01 10.98
N VAL A 701 30.07 -5.90 10.58
CA VAL A 701 29.84 -6.88 9.50
C VAL A 701 29.08 -8.12 9.99
N PHE A 702 29.41 -8.64 11.18
CA PHE A 702 28.92 -9.95 11.63
C PHE A 702 27.95 -9.89 12.81
N GLY A 703 27.93 -8.80 13.58
CA GLY A 703 27.22 -8.72 14.86
C GLY A 703 25.79 -8.17 14.81
N GLY A 704 25.39 -7.49 13.73
CA GLY A 704 24.15 -6.71 13.67
C GLY A 704 22.89 -7.50 13.29
N THR A 705 21.88 -7.45 14.14
CA THR A 705 20.47 -7.76 13.86
C THR A 705 19.63 -6.51 14.13
N GLU A 706 18.40 -6.45 13.62
CA GLU A 706 17.52 -5.29 13.90
C GLU A 706 17.26 -5.10 15.40
N GLU A 707 17.16 -6.18 16.17
CA GLU A 707 16.89 -6.12 17.60
C GLU A 707 18.09 -5.70 18.46
N ASN A 708 19.32 -5.98 18.01
CA ASN A 708 20.54 -5.66 18.76
C ASN A 708 21.30 -4.46 18.18
N TYR A 709 20.79 -3.88 17.08
CA TYR A 709 21.44 -2.81 16.32
C TYR A 709 21.87 -1.65 17.21
N TYR A 710 21.00 -1.18 18.12
CA TYR A 710 21.32 -0.07 18.99
C TYR A 710 22.45 -0.38 20.00
N TYR A 711 22.71 -1.65 20.34
CA TYR A 711 23.89 -2.01 21.15
C TYR A 711 25.14 -2.13 20.29
N THR A 712 25.05 -2.87 19.19
CA THR A 712 26.21 -3.20 18.34
C THR A 712 26.74 -1.94 17.64
N HIS A 713 25.86 -1.08 17.17
CA HIS A 713 26.23 0.18 16.52
C HIS A 713 26.74 1.23 17.51
N SER A 714 26.17 1.32 18.71
CA SER A 714 26.72 2.20 19.77
C SER A 714 28.13 1.77 20.18
N LEU A 715 28.38 0.47 20.31
CA LEU A 715 29.72 -0.05 20.58
C LEU A 715 30.68 0.22 19.42
N TRP A 716 30.20 0.16 18.18
CA TRP A 716 30.97 0.56 17.00
C TRP A 716 31.42 2.02 17.07
N HIS A 717 30.55 2.98 17.42
CA HIS A 717 30.94 4.39 17.61
C HIS A 717 32.06 4.53 18.63
N ILE A 718 31.92 3.89 19.79
CA ILE A 718 32.89 3.96 20.88
C ILE A 718 34.25 3.41 20.43
N LEU A 719 34.27 2.25 19.77
CA LEU A 719 35.50 1.61 19.29
C LEU A 719 36.18 2.42 18.20
N MET A 720 35.42 2.96 17.24
CA MET A 720 35.96 3.78 16.17
C MET A 720 36.51 5.11 16.68
N ALA A 721 35.82 5.80 17.58
CA ALA A 721 36.33 7.02 18.20
C ALA A 721 37.60 6.73 19.02
N THR A 722 37.58 5.68 19.85
CA THR A 722 38.73 5.27 20.66
C THR A 722 39.94 4.91 19.81
N CYS A 723 39.73 4.24 18.67
CA CYS A 723 40.76 3.92 17.69
C CYS A 723 41.50 5.20 17.22
N VAL A 724 40.77 6.26 16.88
CA VAL A 724 41.37 7.53 16.40
C VAL A 724 42.25 8.19 17.47
N VAL A 725 41.88 8.11 18.75
CA VAL A 725 42.70 8.64 19.87
C VAL A 725 44.10 8.02 19.87
N PHE A 726 44.19 6.71 19.65
CA PHE A 726 45.46 5.98 19.62
C PHE A 726 46.23 6.20 18.31
N LEU A 727 45.54 6.27 17.17
CA LEU A 727 46.16 6.34 15.85
C LEU A 727 46.67 7.74 15.48
N LEU A 728 46.10 8.81 16.04
CA LEU A 728 46.59 10.16 15.81
C LEU A 728 48.10 10.23 16.16
N PRO A 729 48.96 10.74 15.27
CA PRO A 729 50.37 10.91 15.57
C PRO A 729 50.60 12.02 16.61
N PRO A 730 51.65 11.94 17.45
CA PRO A 730 52.02 13.05 18.32
C PRO A 730 52.54 14.22 17.49
N LYS A 731 52.35 15.45 17.99
CA LYS A 731 52.86 16.68 17.39
C LYS A 731 54.36 16.52 17.13
N GLU A 732 54.78 16.85 15.92
CA GLU A 732 56.20 16.89 15.58
C GLU A 732 56.81 18.02 16.42
N LYS A 733 57.76 17.69 17.31
CA LYS A 733 58.55 18.69 18.01
C LYS A 733 59.42 19.35 16.94
N ASN A 734 58.92 20.41 16.31
CA ASN A 734 59.79 21.38 15.69
C ASN A 734 60.73 21.87 16.80
N ARG A 735 62.01 21.51 16.69
CA ARG A 735 63.08 22.22 17.39
C ARG A 735 62.87 23.68 17.06
N GLU A 736 62.79 24.48 18.11
CA GLU A 736 62.71 25.93 18.02
C GLU A 736 63.91 26.44 17.20
N THR A 737 63.66 26.69 15.91
CA THR A 737 64.50 27.53 15.06
C THR A 737 63.60 28.57 14.42
N LEU A 738 63.18 29.53 15.24
CA LEU A 738 63.17 30.94 14.85
C LEU A 738 63.09 31.75 16.14
N GLY A 739 64.22 32.32 16.54
CA GLY A 739 64.27 33.22 17.68
C GLY A 739 63.43 34.44 17.41
N TRP A 740 62.52 34.75 18.34
CA TRP A 740 62.12 36.09 18.78
C TRP A 740 60.93 35.97 19.71
N SER A 741 61.17 36.04 21.02
CA SER A 741 60.57 37.00 21.96
C SER A 741 60.80 36.55 23.40
N ARG A 742 61.60 37.35 24.13
CA ARG A 742 61.58 37.43 25.59
C ARG A 742 60.15 37.76 26.03
N GLY A 743 59.62 37.04 27.02
CA GLY A 743 58.39 37.49 27.69
C GLY A 743 57.73 36.48 28.62
N TRP A 744 58.22 36.43 29.86
CA TRP A 744 57.51 36.02 31.09
C TRP A 744 57.15 34.55 31.31
N ASN A 745 57.81 33.98 32.32
CA ASN A 745 57.61 32.64 32.85
C ASN A 745 57.15 32.76 34.31
N TRP A 746 56.03 32.12 34.67
CA TRP A 746 55.66 31.85 36.06
C TRP A 746 55.84 30.34 36.30
N SER A 747 57.01 30.01 36.86
CA SER A 747 57.40 28.88 37.73
C SER A 747 56.28 27.95 38.26
N TRP A 748 56.42 26.64 38.49
CA TRP A 748 57.48 25.85 39.15
C TRP A 748 57.30 24.35 38.84
N ARG A 749 58.39 23.59 38.59
CA ARG A 749 58.72 22.32 39.30
C ARG A 749 60.02 21.65 38.80
N TRP A 750 61.07 21.83 39.62
CA TRP A 750 62.10 20.87 40.06
C TRP A 750 62.58 19.80 39.07
N SER A 751 63.75 20.08 38.49
CA SER A 751 64.60 19.14 37.75
C SER A 751 65.57 18.45 38.72
N TRP A 752 65.60 17.11 38.70
CA TRP A 752 66.78 16.32 39.05
C TRP A 752 67.27 15.65 37.77
N LYS A 753 68.48 16.02 37.32
CA LYS A 753 69.26 15.25 36.35
C LYS A 753 70.60 14.89 37.01
N PRO A 754 70.99 13.61 37.09
CA PRO A 754 72.40 13.28 37.20
C PRO A 754 73.02 13.45 35.81
N ARG A 755 74.10 14.23 35.75
CA ARG A 755 75.03 14.26 34.61
C ARG A 755 75.88 13.00 34.66
N VAL A 756 75.84 12.19 33.61
CA VAL A 756 76.95 11.27 33.26
C VAL A 756 77.14 11.34 31.75
N CYS A 757 78.36 11.72 31.34
CA CYS A 757 78.90 11.64 29.98
C CYS A 757 78.74 10.22 29.39
N GLY A 758 78.69 9.99 28.09
CA GLY A 758 78.82 10.85 26.94
C GLY A 758 78.85 9.94 25.71
N TYR A 759 77.92 10.15 24.78
CA TYR A 759 78.02 9.73 23.39
C TYR A 759 77.17 10.73 22.61
N THR A 760 77.82 11.66 21.92
CA THR A 760 77.18 12.50 20.92
C THR A 760 76.88 11.61 19.71
N LEU A 761 75.64 11.12 19.61
CA LEU A 761 75.13 10.61 18.33
C LEU A 761 75.06 11.81 17.38
N CYS A 762 75.92 11.83 16.36
CA CYS A 762 75.86 12.82 15.29
C CYS A 762 74.49 12.74 14.61
N GLU A 763 73.65 13.74 14.85
CA GLU A 763 72.43 13.96 14.10
C GLU A 763 72.83 14.60 12.76
N SER A 764 72.70 13.83 11.67
CA SER A 764 73.04 14.28 10.32
C SER A 764 72.10 15.41 9.88
N GLY A 765 72.49 16.65 10.16
CA GLY A 765 71.94 17.85 9.57
C GLY A 765 72.64 18.13 8.25
N LYS A 766 72.20 17.46 7.18
CA LYS A 766 72.44 17.79 5.76
C LYS A 766 71.68 16.75 4.96
N ASP A 767 70.57 17.17 4.33
CA ASP A 767 69.99 16.62 3.08
C ASP A 767 68.69 17.38 2.72
N GLU A 768 68.72 18.72 2.79
CA GLU A 768 67.80 19.58 2.04
C GLU A 768 68.59 20.33 0.97
N LEU A 769 69.06 19.57 -0.02
CA LEU A 769 69.36 20.04 -1.36
C LEU A 769 69.34 18.77 -2.22
N TYR A 770 68.75 18.81 -3.41
CA TYR A 770 68.47 17.68 -4.30
C TYR A 770 67.16 16.91 -4.04
N THR A 771 66.05 17.53 -4.43
CA THR A 771 65.02 16.79 -5.18
C THR A 771 64.69 17.58 -6.45
N VAL A 772 65.12 17.03 -7.57
CA VAL A 772 64.83 17.44 -8.95
C VAL A 772 63.42 16.98 -9.30
N THR A 773 62.63 17.91 -9.88
CA THR A 773 61.37 17.81 -10.66
C THR A 773 60.34 16.73 -10.30
#